data_AF-A0A0E3Z189-F1
#
_entry.id   AF-A0A0E3Z189-F1
#
_cell.length_a   1.000
_cell.length_b   1.000
_cell.length_c   1.000
_cell.angle_alpha   90.00
_cell.angle_beta   90.00
_cell.angle_gamma   90.00
#
_symmetry.space_group_name_H-M   'P 1'
#
loop_
_entity.id
_entity.type
_entity.pdbx_description
1 polymer ?
#
loop_
_entity_poly.entity_id
_entity_poly.type
_entity_poly.pdbx_seq_one_letter_code
_entity_poly.pdbx_strand_id
1 'polypeptide(L)'
;MQERIQEALRRDAVDEALALAQDWVAQAPDDARAQRILSAVLARSGDPAAALVALDQAMLLAPEDAGLHFERALLLLRTSDPGAAGEALGQSLGLDPNHLPSYLAQAHMALARDDLDEAERISRTAARIDADDPRLVALDALVALRRGNTDHALALASAASVQLRDDPQLLSTLGFGYLAKRHWAFAEQAFRRTAELLPDARALQPVLAQLAAAQGRPDEAVDLLVPLLEDPATDTAALRRSAGLFALQAGRGEQAMSLLRRSLAQQPDDRVVLGGLLALWRERGDRDDAVATLEAALATSREVGDLWAARLALEPAGTAEGERVLERWLQAMPEHVPALETALFARDRAGDREGVERCARRLLELQAGHPAAEQFLVESLFVDDPDAALARVRAMLVRPSAEGGQAAVRSWLGHLLDRAGRPAEALAEWQSLHGDFRTGRLPLPEYVGLGADGWPILATPASAESRPLLVWGLPGSGIERVVETLAGAGGPVRHDRFGSAPPADPLQSPLAARALRDGQLDPAALVAQWREQLPLRGVDDGNVVDWLPWWDNALLLALCPHLPEGLLLTTLRDPRDMLLDWLATGSPVPLALESPAAAADWLAQGLEQVAELHEQSPYPHLLLRVDDVLDSPPALAALVGQALGIQLPLPAPVPRRLPPGRWRAYAEVLAVPFARLAPVAARLGYPEA
;
A
#
# COMPACT_ATOMS: atom_id res chain seq x y z
N MET A 1 -9.75 65.89 11.70
CA MET A 1 -10.83 65.28 10.90
C MET A 1 -10.55 63.82 10.62
N GLN A 2 -9.40 63.50 10.02
CA GLN A 2 -8.94 62.14 9.75
C GLN A 2 -9.10 61.13 10.90
N GLU A 3 -8.64 61.46 12.11
CA GLU A 3 -8.73 60.56 13.27
C GLU A 3 -10.18 60.20 13.62
N ARG A 4 -11.13 61.13 13.45
CA ARG A 4 -12.56 60.88 13.70
C ARG A 4 -13.15 59.93 12.66
N ILE A 5 -12.75 60.09 11.40
CA ILE A 5 -13.15 59.19 10.31
C ILE A 5 -12.60 57.78 10.56
N GLN A 6 -11.32 57.68 10.93
CA GLN A 6 -10.68 56.40 11.25
C GLN A 6 -11.30 55.72 12.47
N GLU A 7 -11.68 56.48 13.49
CA GLU A 7 -12.41 55.97 14.65
C GLU A 7 -13.81 55.45 14.26
N ALA A 8 -14.54 56.16 13.41
CA ALA A 8 -15.83 55.70 12.90
C ALA A 8 -15.69 54.40 12.08
N LEU A 9 -14.68 54.32 11.19
CA LEU A 9 -14.36 53.10 10.45
C LEU A 9 -13.97 51.93 11.37
N ARG A 10 -13.26 52.18 12.47
CA ARG A 10 -12.92 51.13 13.46
C ARG A 10 -14.14 50.58 14.20
N ARG A 11 -15.22 51.34 14.29
CA ARG A 11 -16.50 50.92 14.89
C ARG A 11 -17.51 50.37 13.88
N ASP A 12 -17.07 50.18 12.63
CA ASP A 12 -17.92 49.80 11.49
C ASP A 12 -19.10 50.77 11.23
N ALA A 13 -18.98 52.02 11.70
CA ALA A 13 -19.96 53.08 11.48
C ALA A 13 -19.70 53.75 10.11
N VAL A 14 -19.90 52.99 9.03
CA VAL A 14 -19.53 53.40 7.67
C VAL A 14 -20.28 54.65 7.21
N ASP A 15 -21.56 54.78 7.55
CA ASP A 15 -22.37 55.97 7.19
C ASP A 15 -21.87 57.24 7.90
N GLU A 16 -21.46 57.13 9.17
CA GLU A 16 -20.87 58.23 9.93
C GLU A 16 -19.52 58.63 9.35
N ALA A 17 -18.66 57.65 9.05
CA ALA A 17 -17.38 57.89 8.39
C ALA A 17 -17.54 58.56 7.02
N LEU A 18 -18.58 58.19 6.26
CA LEU A 18 -18.87 58.77 4.94
C LEU A 18 -19.28 60.23 5.06
N ALA A 19 -20.21 60.55 5.97
CA ALA A 19 -20.62 61.93 6.23
C ALA A 19 -19.43 62.80 6.66
N LEU A 20 -18.59 62.30 7.58
CA LEU A 20 -17.37 63.01 8.02
C LEU A 20 -16.35 63.20 6.88
N ALA A 21 -16.17 62.21 6.00
CA ALA A 21 -15.27 62.34 4.87
C ALA A 21 -15.78 63.35 3.83
N GLN A 22 -17.09 63.36 3.54
CA GLN A 22 -17.73 64.34 2.67
C GLN A 22 -17.62 65.77 3.22
N ASP A 23 -17.85 65.95 4.52
CA ASP A 23 -17.69 67.24 5.20
C ASP A 23 -16.25 67.76 5.12
N TRP A 24 -15.25 66.88 5.20
CA TRP A 24 -13.85 67.27 5.08
C TRP A 24 -13.54 67.75 3.66
N VAL A 25 -13.98 67.01 2.65
CA VAL A 25 -13.82 67.41 1.24
C VAL A 25 -14.54 68.73 0.94
N ALA A 26 -15.71 68.97 1.53
CA ALA A 26 -16.42 70.24 1.38
C ALA A 26 -15.68 71.44 1.99
N GLN A 27 -14.99 71.23 3.13
CA GLN A 27 -14.23 72.29 3.82
C GLN A 27 -12.84 72.51 3.20
N ALA A 28 -12.27 71.50 2.56
CA ALA A 28 -10.94 71.54 1.96
C ALA A 28 -10.92 70.78 0.61
N PRO A 29 -11.52 71.35 -0.46
CA PRO A 29 -11.66 70.68 -1.75
C PRO A 29 -10.32 70.39 -2.44
N ASP A 30 -9.29 71.19 -2.14
CA ASP A 30 -7.93 71.06 -2.70
C ASP A 30 -6.99 70.19 -1.84
N ASP A 31 -7.47 69.58 -0.74
CA ASP A 31 -6.66 68.65 0.07
C ASP A 31 -6.74 67.24 -0.51
N ALA A 32 -5.68 66.80 -1.20
CA ALA A 32 -5.56 65.45 -1.75
C ALA A 32 -5.82 64.35 -0.71
N ARG A 33 -5.48 64.58 0.56
CA ARG A 33 -5.71 63.60 1.64
C ARG A 33 -7.19 63.46 1.98
N ALA A 34 -7.95 64.55 1.90
CA ALA A 34 -9.39 64.51 2.12
C ALA A 34 -10.08 63.66 1.03
N GLN A 35 -9.68 63.84 -0.23
CA GLN A 35 -10.16 63.03 -1.37
C GLN A 35 -9.75 61.56 -1.25
N ARG A 36 -8.50 61.28 -0.86
CA ARG A 36 -8.00 59.92 -0.61
C ARG A 36 -8.79 59.20 0.49
N ILE A 37 -9.06 59.89 1.60
CA ILE A 37 -9.85 59.32 2.71
C ILE A 37 -11.31 59.09 2.29
N LEU A 38 -11.91 60.02 1.53
CA LEU A 38 -13.24 59.81 0.96
C LEU A 38 -13.29 58.57 0.07
N SER A 39 -12.29 58.37 -0.80
CA SER A 39 -12.16 57.15 -1.61
C SER A 39 -12.15 55.89 -0.76
N ALA A 40 -11.31 55.84 0.27
CA ALA A 40 -11.20 54.69 1.17
C ALA A 40 -12.52 54.37 1.89
N VAL A 41 -13.28 55.40 2.28
CA VAL A 41 -14.59 55.24 2.92
C VAL A 41 -15.65 54.76 1.92
N LEU A 42 -15.72 55.35 0.72
CA LEU A 42 -16.63 54.91 -0.35
C LEU A 42 -16.36 53.46 -0.77
N ALA A 43 -15.09 53.08 -0.82
CA ALA A 43 -14.67 51.71 -1.10
C ALA A 43 -15.18 50.74 -0.04
N ARG A 44 -15.26 51.17 1.23
CA ARG A 44 -15.79 50.39 2.36
C ARG A 44 -17.31 50.37 2.39
N SER A 45 -17.97 51.44 1.95
CA SER A 45 -19.45 51.53 1.85
C SER A 45 -20.05 50.75 0.68
N GLY A 46 -19.23 50.03 -0.09
CA GLY A 46 -19.69 49.18 -1.19
C GLY A 46 -19.86 49.90 -2.52
N ASP A 47 -19.37 51.14 -2.66
CA ASP A 47 -19.38 51.90 -3.93
C ASP A 47 -17.95 52.10 -4.46
N PRO A 48 -17.35 51.07 -5.08
CA PRO A 48 -15.99 51.17 -5.61
C PRO A 48 -15.90 52.11 -6.82
N ALA A 49 -17.00 52.37 -7.53
CA ALA A 49 -17.02 53.29 -8.66
C ALA A 49 -16.89 54.75 -8.17
N ALA A 50 -17.68 55.14 -7.17
CA ALA A 50 -17.53 56.45 -6.53
C ALA A 50 -16.17 56.59 -5.83
N ALA A 51 -15.64 55.50 -5.25
CA ALA A 51 -14.31 55.48 -4.66
C ALA A 51 -13.20 55.80 -5.68
N LEU A 52 -13.28 55.22 -6.88
CA LEU A 52 -12.34 55.53 -7.96
C LEU A 52 -12.41 57.00 -8.37
N VAL A 53 -13.60 57.59 -8.47
CA VAL A 53 -13.75 59.02 -8.79
C VAL A 53 -13.09 59.91 -7.74
N ALA A 54 -13.30 59.63 -6.45
CA ALA A 54 -12.66 60.38 -5.37
C ALA A 54 -11.13 60.18 -5.38
N LEU A 55 -10.65 58.99 -5.74
CA LEU A 55 -9.23 58.71 -5.85
C LEU A 55 -8.59 59.43 -7.04
N ASP A 56 -9.26 59.46 -8.19
CA ASP A 56 -8.79 60.20 -9.38
C ASP A 56 -8.67 61.71 -9.06
N GLN A 57 -9.58 62.27 -8.24
CA GLN A 57 -9.43 63.65 -7.74
C GLN A 57 -8.22 63.82 -6.82
N ALA A 58 -7.97 62.86 -5.92
CA ALA A 58 -6.76 62.87 -5.09
C ALA A 58 -5.48 62.85 -5.95
N MET A 59 -5.48 62.08 -7.03
CA MET A 59 -4.36 61.96 -7.96
C MET A 59 -4.15 63.23 -8.79
N LEU A 60 -5.22 63.96 -9.16
CA LEU A 60 -5.10 65.27 -9.80
C LEU A 60 -4.44 66.31 -8.88
N LEU A 61 -4.73 66.24 -7.58
CA LEU A 61 -4.18 67.15 -6.57
C LEU A 61 -2.75 66.76 -6.13
N ALA A 62 -2.38 65.49 -6.23
CA ALA A 62 -1.07 64.97 -5.88
C ALA A 62 -0.55 63.94 -6.91
N PRO A 63 -0.17 64.37 -8.13
CA PRO A 63 0.18 63.48 -9.24
C PRO A 63 1.48 62.67 -9.05
N GLU A 64 2.31 63.06 -8.08
CA GLU A 64 3.58 62.39 -7.77
C GLU A 64 3.47 61.42 -6.58
N ASP A 65 2.28 61.23 -5.98
CA ASP A 65 2.08 60.30 -4.87
C ASP A 65 1.91 58.86 -5.40
N ALA A 66 3.00 58.09 -5.33
CA ALA A 66 3.01 56.66 -5.69
C ALA A 66 1.97 55.83 -4.92
N GLY A 67 1.61 56.23 -3.70
CA GLY A 67 0.63 55.54 -2.86
C GLY A 67 -0.78 55.59 -3.44
N LEU A 68 -1.14 56.68 -4.12
CA LEU A 68 -2.45 56.82 -4.77
C LEU A 68 -2.61 55.85 -5.95
N HIS A 69 -1.54 55.66 -6.74
CA HIS A 69 -1.54 54.69 -7.84
C HIS A 69 -1.66 53.25 -7.34
N PHE A 70 -1.03 52.91 -6.21
CA PHE A 70 -1.20 51.62 -5.55
C PHE A 70 -2.64 51.41 -5.04
N GLU A 71 -3.22 52.39 -4.36
CA GLU A 71 -4.60 52.32 -3.90
C GLU A 71 -5.59 52.17 -5.07
N ARG A 72 -5.29 52.81 -6.20
CA ARG A 72 -6.06 52.65 -7.44
C ARG A 72 -6.01 51.22 -7.96
N ALA A 73 -4.83 50.61 -7.96
CA ALA A 73 -4.67 49.22 -8.33
C ALA A 73 -5.51 48.28 -7.44
N LEU A 74 -5.53 48.50 -6.11
CA LEU A 74 -6.35 47.70 -5.21
C LEU A 74 -7.86 47.83 -5.49
N LEU A 75 -8.35 49.03 -5.81
CA LEU A 75 -9.76 49.23 -6.21
C LEU A 75 -10.08 48.58 -7.56
N LEU A 76 -9.15 48.60 -8.51
CA LEU A 76 -9.29 47.95 -9.81
C LEU A 76 -9.32 46.41 -9.68
N LEU A 77 -8.52 45.84 -8.78
CA LEU A 77 -8.58 44.42 -8.46
C LEU A 77 -9.94 44.02 -7.87
N ARG A 78 -10.52 44.85 -7.00
CA ARG A 78 -11.87 44.62 -6.46
C ARG A 78 -12.98 44.73 -7.51
N THR A 79 -12.78 45.55 -8.53
CA THR A 79 -13.73 45.71 -9.65
C THR A 79 -13.44 44.75 -10.82
N SER A 80 -12.53 43.78 -10.62
CA SER A 80 -12.19 42.72 -11.58
C SER A 80 -11.54 43.23 -12.89
N ASP A 81 -10.77 44.32 -12.82
CA ASP A 81 -9.90 44.78 -13.91
C ASP A 81 -8.40 44.60 -13.56
N PRO A 82 -7.86 43.37 -13.66
CA PRO A 82 -6.47 43.09 -13.34
C PRO A 82 -5.48 43.71 -14.33
N GLY A 83 -5.92 44.04 -15.55
CA GLY A 83 -5.08 44.69 -16.55
C GLY A 83 -4.75 46.12 -16.14
N ALA A 84 -5.79 46.93 -15.88
CA ALA A 84 -5.64 48.29 -15.40
C ALA A 84 -4.97 48.36 -14.02
N ALA A 85 -5.19 47.36 -13.16
CA ALA A 85 -4.48 47.26 -11.88
C ALA A 85 -2.96 47.09 -12.08
N GLY A 86 -2.55 46.25 -13.03
CA GLY A 86 -1.13 46.07 -13.36
C GLY A 86 -0.46 47.35 -13.87
N GLU A 87 -1.16 48.11 -14.71
CA GLU A 87 -0.69 49.43 -15.18
C GLU A 87 -0.55 50.43 -14.03
N ALA A 88 -1.54 50.50 -13.13
CA ALA A 88 -1.50 51.38 -11.97
C ALA A 88 -0.35 51.03 -11.00
N LEU A 89 -0.07 49.73 -10.78
CA LEU A 89 1.10 49.29 -10.02
C LEU A 89 2.41 49.66 -10.74
N GLY A 90 2.46 49.56 -12.07
CA GLY A 90 3.60 50.01 -12.87
C GLY A 90 3.85 51.51 -12.74
N GLN A 91 2.80 52.33 -12.72
CA GLN A 91 2.89 53.76 -12.46
C GLN A 91 3.38 54.06 -11.04
N SER A 92 2.86 53.35 -10.03
CA SER A 92 3.32 53.49 -8.64
C SER A 92 4.82 53.24 -8.53
N LEU A 93 5.32 52.14 -9.12
CA LEU A 93 6.74 51.79 -9.12
C LEU A 93 7.61 52.71 -9.99
N GLY A 94 7.01 53.35 -11.00
CA GLY A 94 7.69 54.38 -11.80
C GLY A 94 7.92 55.68 -11.02
N LEU A 95 7.00 56.05 -10.13
CA LEU A 95 7.10 57.20 -9.23
C LEU A 95 8.00 56.91 -8.02
N ASP A 96 7.82 55.74 -7.39
CA ASP A 96 8.64 55.26 -6.27
C ASP A 96 9.09 53.81 -6.51
N PRO A 97 10.33 53.61 -7.01
CA PRO A 97 10.90 52.28 -7.21
C PRO A 97 11.06 51.44 -5.94
N ASN A 98 10.97 52.06 -4.74
CA ASN A 98 11.09 51.40 -3.44
C ASN A 98 9.73 51.18 -2.77
N HIS A 99 8.61 51.35 -3.50
CA HIS A 99 7.27 51.18 -2.94
C HIS A 99 6.91 49.70 -2.75
N LEU A 100 7.37 49.11 -1.63
CA LEU A 100 7.18 47.69 -1.29
C LEU A 100 5.73 47.17 -1.42
N PRO A 101 4.67 47.89 -0.97
CA PRO A 101 3.29 47.43 -1.14
C PRO A 101 2.91 47.14 -2.59
N SER A 102 3.46 47.89 -3.55
CA SER A 102 3.17 47.66 -4.98
C SER A 102 3.81 46.38 -5.50
N TYR A 103 5.03 46.05 -5.08
CA TYR A 103 5.63 44.76 -5.41
C TYR A 103 4.85 43.60 -4.79
N LEU A 104 4.41 43.71 -3.54
CA LEU A 104 3.60 42.67 -2.89
C LEU A 104 2.28 42.43 -3.66
N ALA A 105 1.58 43.50 -4.07
CA ALA A 105 0.37 43.38 -4.87
C ALA A 105 0.64 42.75 -6.25
N GLN A 106 1.72 43.13 -6.95
CA GLN A 106 2.10 42.50 -8.21
C GLN A 106 2.40 41.01 -8.05
N ALA A 107 3.09 40.61 -6.97
CA ALA A 107 3.39 39.20 -6.71
C ALA A 107 2.12 38.39 -6.39
N HIS A 108 1.18 38.94 -5.61
CA HIS A 108 -0.12 38.29 -5.39
C HIS A 108 -0.93 38.14 -6.69
N MET A 109 -0.87 39.12 -7.60
CA MET A 109 -1.46 38.99 -8.93
C MET A 109 -0.78 37.93 -9.80
N ALA A 110 0.53 37.73 -9.67
CA ALA A 110 1.24 36.64 -10.34
C ALA A 110 0.79 35.27 -9.76
N LEU A 111 0.72 35.14 -8.43
CA LEU A 111 0.20 33.94 -7.76
C LEU A 111 -1.24 33.59 -8.13
N ALA A 112 -2.11 34.60 -8.29
CA ALA A 112 -3.48 34.41 -8.73
C ALA A 112 -3.58 33.88 -10.17
N ARG A 113 -2.58 34.18 -11.01
CA ARG A 113 -2.43 33.63 -12.37
C ARG A 113 -1.65 32.32 -12.43
N ASP A 114 -1.30 31.75 -11.26
CA ASP A 114 -0.44 30.58 -11.12
C ASP A 114 0.97 30.75 -11.72
N ASP A 115 1.41 31.99 -11.90
CA ASP A 115 2.75 32.33 -12.41
C ASP A 115 3.74 32.43 -11.24
N LEU A 116 4.18 31.25 -10.76
CA LEU A 116 5.07 31.14 -9.60
C LEU A 116 6.48 31.68 -9.87
N ASP A 117 6.96 31.61 -11.11
CA ASP A 117 8.27 32.12 -11.51
C ASP A 117 8.31 33.65 -11.42
N GLU A 118 7.26 34.30 -11.91
CA GLU A 118 7.14 35.76 -11.85
C GLU A 118 6.93 36.24 -10.41
N ALA A 119 6.10 35.55 -9.62
CA ALA A 119 5.91 35.87 -8.20
C ALA A 119 7.24 35.85 -7.43
N GLU A 120 8.08 34.85 -7.65
CA GLU A 120 9.39 34.73 -7.03
C GLU A 120 10.39 35.78 -7.54
N ARG A 121 10.35 36.12 -8.83
CA ARG A 121 11.17 37.22 -9.39
C ARG A 121 10.81 38.56 -8.76
N ILE A 122 9.52 38.84 -8.63
CA ILE A 122 8.99 40.06 -7.98
C ILE A 122 9.40 40.06 -6.51
N SER A 123 9.21 38.94 -5.80
CA SER A 123 9.60 38.82 -4.39
C SER A 123 11.10 39.08 -4.17
N ARG A 124 11.98 38.49 -4.99
CA ARG A 124 13.44 38.78 -4.95
C ARG A 124 13.77 40.24 -5.19
N THR A 125 12.94 40.95 -5.95
CA THR A 125 13.11 42.40 -6.18
C THR A 125 12.66 43.18 -4.95
N ALA A 126 11.50 42.83 -4.39
CA ALA A 126 10.96 43.40 -3.16
C ALA A 126 11.92 43.23 -1.95
N ALA A 127 12.58 42.07 -1.85
CA ALA A 127 13.56 41.78 -0.80
C ALA A 127 14.79 42.70 -0.81
N ARG A 128 15.07 43.40 -1.93
CA ARG A 128 16.14 44.41 -1.98
C ARG A 128 15.76 45.71 -1.29
N ILE A 129 14.46 45.93 -1.06
CA ILE A 129 13.92 47.11 -0.38
C ILE A 129 13.89 46.85 1.11
N ASP A 130 13.20 45.78 1.52
CA ASP A 130 13.15 45.32 2.90
C ASP A 130 12.92 43.80 2.91
N ALA A 131 13.97 43.05 3.24
CA ALA A 131 13.93 41.59 3.30
C ALA A 131 13.21 41.06 4.55
N ASP A 132 13.11 41.87 5.61
CA ASP A 132 12.56 41.47 6.90
C ASP A 132 11.09 41.91 7.08
N ASP A 133 10.50 42.58 6.08
CA ASP A 133 9.07 42.94 6.11
C ASP A 133 8.22 41.67 6.22
N PRO A 134 7.37 41.55 7.26
CA PRO A 134 6.66 40.31 7.54
C PRO A 134 5.65 39.94 6.44
N ARG A 135 5.17 40.91 5.64
CA ARG A 135 4.25 40.63 4.52
C ARG A 135 5.01 40.02 3.34
N LEU A 136 6.25 40.43 3.12
CA LEU A 136 7.13 39.80 2.14
C LEU A 136 7.47 38.36 2.56
N VAL A 137 7.84 38.15 3.83
CA VAL A 137 8.09 36.81 4.36
C VAL A 137 6.85 35.91 4.24
N ALA A 138 5.65 36.46 4.48
CA ALA A 138 4.39 35.73 4.30
C ALA A 138 4.11 35.38 2.83
N LEU A 139 4.42 36.28 1.89
CA LEU A 139 4.34 36.02 0.45
C LEU A 139 5.29 34.91 0.03
N ASP A 140 6.55 34.94 0.49
CA ASP A 140 7.54 33.90 0.21
C ASP A 140 7.10 32.54 0.78
N ALA A 141 6.49 32.53 1.97
CA ALA A 141 5.92 31.32 2.54
C ALA A 141 4.82 30.72 1.64
N LEU A 142 3.95 31.57 1.08
CA LEU A 142 2.90 31.14 0.15
C LEU A 142 3.47 30.62 -1.17
N VAL A 143 4.49 31.29 -1.73
CA VAL A 143 5.21 30.82 -2.93
C VAL A 143 5.84 29.45 -2.68
N ALA A 144 6.54 29.29 -1.56
CA ALA A 144 7.15 28.02 -1.17
C ALA A 144 6.11 26.91 -1.00
N LEU A 145 4.96 27.20 -0.40
CA LEU A 145 3.87 26.25 -0.24
C LEU A 145 3.33 25.77 -1.60
N ARG A 146 3.10 26.69 -2.54
CA ARG A 146 2.60 26.39 -3.89
C ARG A 146 3.58 25.58 -4.73
N ARG A 147 4.88 25.67 -4.44
CA ARG A 147 5.94 24.83 -5.03
C ARG A 147 6.06 23.45 -4.38
N GLY A 148 5.33 23.16 -3.30
CA GLY A 148 5.43 21.92 -2.54
C GLY A 148 6.56 21.90 -1.50
N ASN A 149 7.30 23.01 -1.33
CA ASN A 149 8.38 23.15 -0.36
C ASN A 149 7.82 23.42 1.05
N THR A 150 7.07 22.45 1.58
CA THR A 150 6.23 22.61 2.78
C THR A 150 7.02 22.98 4.04
N ASP A 151 8.21 22.40 4.26
CA ASP A 151 9.03 22.72 5.43
C ASP A 151 9.50 24.18 5.42
N HIS A 152 9.92 24.65 4.24
CA HIS A 152 10.36 26.03 4.06
C HIS A 152 9.19 27.00 4.24
N ALA A 153 8.04 26.67 3.65
CA ALA A 153 6.81 27.44 3.80
C ALA A 153 6.40 27.60 5.26
N LEU A 154 6.40 26.51 6.05
CA LEU A 154 6.05 26.56 7.47
C LEU A 154 7.05 27.37 8.30
N ALA A 155 8.35 27.28 8.00
CA ALA A 155 9.37 28.06 8.69
C ALA A 155 9.16 29.57 8.47
N LEU A 156 8.97 29.98 7.21
CA LEU A 156 8.72 31.39 6.85
C LEU A 156 7.38 31.88 7.41
N ALA A 157 6.30 31.11 7.24
CA ALA A 157 4.98 31.48 7.73
C ALA A 157 4.95 31.62 9.26
N SER A 158 5.64 30.73 9.98
CA SER A 158 5.75 30.81 11.44
C SER A 158 6.51 32.06 11.88
N ALA A 159 7.58 32.44 11.18
CA ALA A 159 8.32 33.68 11.46
C ALA A 159 7.45 34.92 11.22
N ALA A 160 6.73 34.97 10.09
CA ALA A 160 5.81 36.07 9.78
C ALA A 160 4.64 36.16 10.79
N SER A 161 4.19 35.03 11.34
CA SER A 161 3.03 34.98 12.26
C SER A 161 3.25 35.74 13.56
N VAL A 162 4.52 35.96 13.98
CA VAL A 162 4.85 36.75 15.16
C VAL A 162 4.36 38.19 15.02
N GLN A 163 4.44 38.75 13.81
CA GLN A 163 4.03 40.13 13.51
C GLN A 163 2.63 40.20 12.87
N LEU A 164 2.22 39.17 12.12
CA LEU A 164 0.96 39.09 11.38
C LEU A 164 -0.01 38.05 12.00
N ARG A 165 -0.23 38.12 13.32
CA ARG A 165 -0.96 37.09 14.09
C ARG A 165 -2.38 36.79 13.58
N ASP A 166 -3.09 37.80 13.11
CA ASP A 166 -4.48 37.70 12.67
C ASP A 166 -4.63 38.02 11.17
N ASP A 167 -3.60 37.73 10.37
CA ASP A 167 -3.71 37.82 8.92
C ASP A 167 -4.35 36.54 8.34
N PRO A 168 -5.56 36.58 7.73
CA PRO A 168 -6.26 35.39 7.26
C PRO A 168 -5.50 34.62 6.17
N GLN A 169 -4.72 35.32 5.34
CA GLN A 169 -3.96 34.71 4.25
C GLN A 169 -2.78 33.91 4.81
N LEU A 170 -2.05 34.48 5.77
CA LEU A 170 -0.96 33.80 6.47
C LEU A 170 -1.46 32.61 7.28
N LEU A 171 -2.58 32.77 8.00
CA LEU A 171 -3.22 31.68 8.73
C LEU A 171 -3.66 30.55 7.79
N SER A 172 -4.18 30.87 6.61
CA SER A 172 -4.48 29.86 5.58
C SER A 172 -3.22 29.15 5.09
N THR A 173 -2.13 29.88 4.85
CA THR A 173 -0.82 29.30 4.46
C THR A 173 -0.30 28.34 5.54
N LEU A 174 -0.37 28.71 6.82
CA LEU A 174 -0.05 27.82 7.94
C LEU A 174 -0.98 26.60 7.96
N GLY A 175 -2.28 26.81 7.80
CA GLY A 175 -3.29 25.75 7.78
C GLY A 175 -3.00 24.69 6.72
N PHE A 176 -2.73 25.12 5.47
CA PHE A 176 -2.38 24.21 4.38
C PHE A 176 -0.99 23.56 4.57
N GLY A 177 -0.02 24.29 5.10
CA GLY A 177 1.30 23.72 5.43
C GLY A 177 1.20 22.60 6.47
N TYR A 178 0.44 22.83 7.55
CA TYR A 178 0.19 21.82 8.58
C TYR A 178 -0.63 20.65 8.04
N LEU A 179 -1.62 20.91 7.17
CA LEU A 179 -2.39 19.88 6.50
C LEU A 179 -1.49 18.96 5.65
N ALA A 180 -0.57 19.52 4.87
CA ALA A 180 0.39 18.75 4.07
C ALA A 180 1.34 17.89 4.93
N LYS A 181 1.66 18.35 6.14
CA LYS A 181 2.43 17.59 7.16
C LYS A 181 1.57 16.64 8.02
N ARG A 182 0.26 16.57 7.77
CA ARG A 182 -0.70 15.79 8.57
C ARG A 182 -0.74 16.19 10.04
N HIS A 183 -0.43 17.45 10.33
CA HIS A 183 -0.52 18.06 11.66
C HIS A 183 -1.93 18.61 11.89
N TRP A 184 -2.90 17.70 12.02
CA TRP A 184 -4.34 18.02 11.92
C TRP A 184 -4.83 19.09 12.89
N ALA A 185 -4.43 19.02 14.17
CA ALA A 185 -4.86 19.97 15.19
C ALA A 185 -4.36 21.40 14.91
N PHE A 186 -3.10 21.54 14.47
CA PHE A 186 -2.53 22.85 14.11
C PHE A 186 -3.17 23.42 12.85
N ALA A 187 -3.44 22.56 11.85
CA ALA A 187 -4.16 22.95 10.64
C ALA A 187 -5.57 23.46 10.99
N GLU A 188 -6.29 22.74 11.82
CA GLU A 188 -7.65 23.12 12.24
C GLU A 188 -7.66 24.43 13.02
N GLN A 189 -6.72 24.62 13.96
CA GLN A 189 -6.60 25.88 14.70
C GLN A 189 -6.43 27.06 13.76
N ALA A 190 -5.55 26.93 12.75
CA ALA A 190 -5.29 27.97 11.77
C ALA A 190 -6.53 28.27 10.91
N PHE A 191 -7.23 27.23 10.42
CA PHE A 191 -8.44 27.41 9.60
C PHE A 191 -9.64 27.92 10.40
N ARG A 192 -9.83 27.52 11.66
CA ARG A 192 -10.87 28.07 12.54
C ARG A 192 -10.63 29.56 12.80
N ARG A 193 -9.38 29.93 13.11
CA ARG A 193 -9.04 31.34 13.29
C ARG A 193 -9.27 32.14 12.01
N THR A 194 -8.94 31.57 10.85
CA THR A 194 -9.25 32.18 9.55
C THR A 194 -10.76 32.36 9.37
N ALA A 195 -11.57 31.35 9.69
CA ALA A 195 -13.02 31.39 9.58
C ALA A 195 -13.67 32.45 10.49
N GLU A 196 -13.11 32.71 11.68
CA GLU A 196 -13.56 33.78 12.59
C GLU A 196 -13.31 35.19 12.02
N LEU A 197 -12.28 35.34 11.18
CA LEU A 197 -11.88 36.63 10.61
C LEU A 197 -12.58 36.96 9.29
N LEU A 198 -13.15 35.97 8.60
CA LEU A 198 -13.81 36.15 7.30
C LEU A 198 -15.32 36.40 7.46
N PRO A 199 -15.92 37.36 6.73
CA PRO A 199 -17.37 37.59 6.73
C PRO A 199 -18.20 36.41 6.21
N ASP A 200 -17.66 35.62 5.28
CA ASP A 200 -18.24 34.36 4.79
C ASP A 200 -17.13 33.29 4.78
N ALA A 201 -17.26 32.31 5.68
CA ALA A 201 -16.31 31.22 5.83
C ALA A 201 -16.84 29.88 5.32
N ARG A 202 -17.94 29.84 4.55
CA ARG A 202 -18.53 28.58 4.05
C ARG A 202 -17.56 27.72 3.25
N ALA A 203 -16.64 28.36 2.51
CA ALA A 203 -15.59 27.67 1.75
C ALA A 203 -14.60 26.88 2.61
N LEU A 204 -14.45 27.21 3.90
CA LEU A 204 -13.54 26.53 4.83
C LEU A 204 -14.19 25.34 5.53
N GLN A 205 -15.52 25.27 5.56
CA GLN A 205 -16.26 24.21 6.27
C GLN A 205 -15.89 22.79 5.78
N PRO A 206 -15.72 22.51 4.47
CA PRO A 206 -15.29 21.19 4.02
C PRO A 206 -13.88 20.80 4.48
N VAL A 207 -12.96 21.77 4.56
CA VAL A 207 -11.61 21.55 5.06
C VAL A 207 -11.63 21.26 6.56
N LEU A 208 -12.42 22.04 7.33
CA LEU A 208 -12.61 21.81 8.76
C LEU A 208 -13.28 20.45 9.04
N ALA A 209 -14.26 20.05 8.24
CA ALA A 209 -14.89 18.74 8.34
C ALA A 209 -13.89 17.60 8.10
N GLN A 210 -13.06 17.72 7.06
CA GLN A 210 -12.00 16.74 6.79
C GLN A 210 -11.00 16.63 7.96
N LEU A 211 -10.61 17.76 8.53
CA LEU A 211 -9.70 17.81 9.68
C LEU A 211 -10.34 17.22 10.95
N ALA A 212 -11.62 17.47 11.20
CA ALA A 212 -12.36 16.87 12.31
C ALA A 212 -12.45 15.34 12.16
N ALA A 213 -12.81 14.85 10.96
CA ALA A 213 -12.86 13.43 10.66
C ALA A 213 -11.49 12.74 10.80
N ALA A 214 -10.41 13.36 10.31
CA ALA A 214 -9.04 12.86 10.46
C ALA A 214 -8.57 12.78 11.92
N GLN A 215 -9.21 13.54 12.82
CA GLN A 215 -8.96 13.53 14.26
C GLN A 215 -9.94 12.62 15.03
N GLY A 216 -10.73 11.80 14.34
CA GLY A 216 -11.68 10.89 14.98
C GLY A 216 -12.94 11.57 15.51
N ARG A 217 -13.30 12.76 14.99
CA ARG A 217 -14.55 13.48 15.30
C ARG A 217 -15.48 13.53 14.07
N PRO A 218 -15.99 12.38 13.60
CA PRO A 218 -16.82 12.33 12.40
C PRO A 218 -18.20 12.99 12.59
N ASP A 219 -18.75 13.01 13.80
CA ASP A 219 -20.01 13.73 14.09
C ASP A 219 -19.92 15.22 13.78
N GLU A 220 -18.85 15.86 14.26
CA GLU A 220 -18.60 17.27 13.98
C GLU A 220 -18.39 17.52 12.49
N ALA A 221 -17.68 16.61 11.81
CA ALA A 221 -17.49 16.71 10.36
C ALA A 221 -18.82 16.71 9.60
N VAL A 222 -19.79 15.90 10.03
CA VAL A 222 -21.14 15.89 9.45
C VAL A 222 -21.87 17.20 9.73
N ASP A 223 -21.82 17.68 10.96
CA ASP A 223 -22.53 18.90 11.39
C ASP A 223 -22.01 20.17 10.68
N LEU A 224 -20.74 20.17 10.26
CA LEU A 224 -20.15 21.24 9.44
C LEU A 224 -20.60 21.18 7.97
N LEU A 225 -20.88 20.00 7.43
CA LEU A 225 -21.20 19.81 6.00
C LEU A 225 -22.69 19.85 5.68
N VAL A 226 -23.56 19.34 6.57
CA VAL A 226 -25.00 19.23 6.30
C VAL A 226 -25.66 20.59 5.98
N PRO A 227 -25.36 21.69 6.68
CA PRO A 227 -25.94 23.00 6.35
C PRO A 227 -25.58 23.48 4.94
N LEU A 228 -24.39 23.11 4.43
CA LEU A 228 -23.99 23.44 3.07
C LEU A 228 -24.77 22.66 2.01
N LEU A 229 -25.46 21.58 2.37
CA LEU A 229 -26.29 20.82 1.44
C LEU A 229 -27.72 21.38 1.33
N GLU A 230 -28.08 22.37 2.15
CA GLU A 230 -29.38 23.05 2.08
C GLU A 230 -29.41 24.13 0.99
N ASP A 231 -28.25 24.68 0.61
CA ASP A 231 -28.10 25.66 -0.46
C ASP A 231 -27.78 24.95 -1.80
N PRO A 232 -28.63 25.08 -2.83
CA PRO A 232 -28.40 24.50 -4.16
C PRO A 232 -27.07 24.91 -4.80
N ALA A 233 -26.51 26.07 -4.44
CA ALA A 233 -25.21 26.53 -4.97
C ALA A 233 -24.04 25.68 -4.45
N THR A 234 -24.17 25.06 -3.27
CA THR A 234 -23.13 24.24 -2.64
C THR A 234 -23.46 22.74 -2.63
N ASP A 235 -24.71 22.35 -2.89
CA ASP A 235 -25.18 20.95 -2.94
C ASP A 235 -24.64 20.14 -4.14
N THR A 236 -23.35 19.78 -4.08
CA THR A 236 -22.64 19.00 -5.10
C THR A 236 -22.54 17.51 -4.76
N ALA A 237 -22.38 16.65 -5.77
CA ALA A 237 -22.17 15.22 -5.56
C ALA A 237 -20.96 14.90 -4.66
N ALA A 238 -19.87 15.67 -4.81
CA ALA A 238 -18.67 15.55 -4.00
C ALA A 238 -18.91 15.93 -2.53
N LEU A 239 -19.71 16.96 -2.25
CA LEU A 239 -20.05 17.35 -0.89
C LEU A 239 -20.99 16.32 -0.23
N ARG A 240 -21.99 15.82 -0.96
CA ARG A 240 -22.86 14.73 -0.49
C ARG A 240 -22.07 13.47 -0.19
N ARG A 241 -21.10 13.12 -1.05
CA ARG A 241 -20.18 12.00 -0.82
C ARG A 241 -19.42 12.17 0.49
N SER A 242 -18.73 13.31 0.68
CA SER A 242 -17.97 13.56 1.92
C SER A 242 -18.86 13.52 3.16
N ALA A 243 -20.02 14.19 3.13
CA ALA A 243 -20.97 14.18 4.24
C ALA A 243 -21.52 12.77 4.51
N GLY A 244 -21.83 11.98 3.47
CA GLY A 244 -22.29 10.61 3.59
C GLY A 244 -21.24 9.66 4.16
N LEU A 245 -19.98 9.81 3.76
CA LEU A 245 -18.87 9.02 4.29
C LEU A 245 -18.53 9.38 5.74
N PHE A 246 -18.57 10.67 6.11
CA PHE A 246 -18.41 11.07 7.51
C PHE A 246 -19.60 10.62 8.36
N ALA A 247 -20.83 10.65 7.83
CA ALA A 247 -22.00 10.11 8.51
C ALA A 247 -21.87 8.60 8.75
N LEU A 248 -21.29 7.86 7.79
CA LEU A 248 -20.98 6.44 7.96
C LEU A 248 -19.97 6.22 9.10
N GLN A 249 -18.89 7.01 9.15
CA GLN A 249 -17.89 6.95 10.22
C GLN A 249 -18.46 7.33 11.60
N ALA A 250 -19.43 8.25 11.63
CA ALA A 250 -20.13 8.66 12.84
C ALA A 250 -21.20 7.66 13.31
N GLY A 251 -21.43 6.55 12.58
CA GLY A 251 -22.51 5.62 12.89
C GLY A 251 -23.92 6.18 12.58
N ARG A 252 -24.02 7.30 11.86
CA ARG A 252 -25.29 7.92 11.44
C ARG A 252 -25.82 7.25 10.17
N GLY A 253 -26.09 5.95 10.25
CA GLY A 253 -26.36 5.09 9.09
C GLY A 253 -27.51 5.55 8.18
N GLU A 254 -28.62 6.08 8.73
CA GLU A 254 -29.75 6.58 7.92
C GLU A 254 -29.35 7.79 7.07
N GLN A 255 -28.63 8.72 7.69
CA GLN A 255 -28.17 9.94 7.02
C GLN A 255 -27.11 9.61 5.96
N ALA A 256 -26.18 8.70 6.30
CA ALA A 256 -25.19 8.18 5.37
C ALA A 256 -25.85 7.54 4.15
N MET A 257 -26.84 6.66 4.37
CA MET A 257 -27.58 5.98 3.30
C MET A 257 -28.25 6.98 2.34
N SER A 258 -28.97 7.97 2.88
CA SER A 258 -29.64 9.00 2.07
C SER A 258 -28.66 9.82 1.24
N LEU A 259 -27.57 10.30 1.86
CA LEU A 259 -26.56 11.13 1.19
C LEU A 259 -25.79 10.36 0.12
N LEU A 260 -25.37 9.13 0.42
CA LEU A 260 -24.62 8.29 -0.52
C LEU A 260 -25.48 7.85 -1.71
N ARG A 261 -26.78 7.56 -1.54
CA ARG A 261 -27.68 7.28 -2.68
C ARG A 261 -27.83 8.45 -3.62
N ARG A 262 -28.02 9.66 -3.08
CA ARG A 262 -28.12 10.89 -3.88
C ARG A 262 -26.81 11.19 -4.60
N SER A 263 -25.67 10.87 -3.98
CA SER A 263 -24.35 10.95 -4.60
C SER A 263 -24.22 9.94 -5.76
N LEU A 264 -24.57 8.68 -5.54
CA LEU A 264 -24.54 7.61 -6.55
C LEU A 264 -25.41 7.92 -7.77
N ALA A 265 -26.60 8.50 -7.56
CA ALA A 265 -27.50 8.86 -8.66
C ALA A 265 -26.90 9.91 -9.61
N GLN A 266 -25.95 10.73 -9.16
CA GLN A 266 -25.25 11.72 -9.98
C GLN A 266 -23.90 11.21 -10.51
N GLN A 267 -23.21 10.36 -9.73
CA GLN A 267 -21.92 9.77 -10.07
C GLN A 267 -21.97 8.25 -9.84
N PRO A 268 -22.52 7.49 -10.82
CA PRO A 268 -22.76 6.06 -10.66
C PRO A 268 -21.48 5.20 -10.63
N ASP A 269 -20.35 5.77 -11.03
CA ASP A 269 -19.01 5.17 -11.09
C ASP A 269 -18.15 5.47 -9.85
N ASP A 270 -18.68 6.15 -8.83
CA ASP A 270 -17.94 6.38 -7.58
C ASP A 270 -17.87 5.10 -6.72
N ARG A 271 -16.75 4.40 -6.86
CA ARG A 271 -16.42 3.18 -6.09
C ARG A 271 -16.48 3.38 -4.58
N VAL A 272 -16.14 4.57 -4.08
CA VAL A 272 -16.12 4.85 -2.64
C VAL A 272 -17.55 4.95 -2.11
N VAL A 273 -18.44 5.59 -2.87
CA VAL A 273 -19.87 5.63 -2.56
C VAL A 273 -20.48 4.22 -2.60
N LEU A 274 -20.18 3.43 -3.64
CA LEU A 274 -20.65 2.04 -3.74
C LEU A 274 -20.16 1.17 -2.56
N GLY A 275 -18.89 1.30 -2.19
CA GLY A 275 -18.33 0.61 -1.03
C GLY A 275 -19.04 0.98 0.28
N GLY A 276 -19.30 2.27 0.49
CA GLY A 276 -20.04 2.75 1.67
C GLY A 276 -21.48 2.24 1.73
N LEU A 277 -22.19 2.23 0.60
CA LEU A 277 -23.55 1.71 0.51
C LEU A 277 -23.60 0.19 0.75
N LEU A 278 -22.69 -0.58 0.13
CA LEU A 278 -22.58 -2.02 0.35
C LEU A 278 -22.27 -2.37 1.81
N ALA A 279 -21.43 -1.58 2.49
CA ALA A 279 -21.17 -1.76 3.91
C ALA A 279 -22.43 -1.56 4.75
N LEU A 280 -23.18 -0.48 4.51
CA LEU A 280 -24.44 -0.19 5.21
C LEU A 280 -25.51 -1.26 4.98
N TRP A 281 -25.68 -1.71 3.73
CA TRP A 281 -26.65 -2.76 3.40
C TRP A 281 -26.31 -4.09 4.07
N ARG A 282 -25.01 -4.44 4.17
CA ARG A 282 -24.56 -5.65 4.87
C ARG A 282 -24.78 -5.57 6.37
N GLU A 283 -24.48 -4.42 6.98
CA GLU A 283 -24.68 -4.20 8.42
C GLU A 283 -26.15 -4.36 8.81
N ARG A 284 -27.07 -3.88 7.97
CA ARG A 284 -28.52 -3.88 8.23
C ARG A 284 -29.25 -5.13 7.74
N GLY A 285 -28.66 -5.86 6.80
CA GLY A 285 -29.32 -6.98 6.11
C GLY A 285 -30.34 -6.51 5.05
N ASP A 286 -30.28 -5.26 4.60
CA ASP A 286 -31.25 -4.62 3.70
C ASP A 286 -31.00 -5.00 2.22
N ARG A 287 -30.99 -6.30 1.92
CA ARG A 287 -30.68 -6.81 0.57
C ARG A 287 -31.65 -6.30 -0.50
N ASP A 288 -32.95 -6.29 -0.22
CA ASP A 288 -33.96 -5.93 -1.22
C ASP A 288 -33.84 -4.47 -1.67
N ASP A 289 -33.52 -3.59 -0.73
CA ASP A 289 -33.28 -2.19 -1.01
C ASP A 289 -31.94 -1.95 -1.74
N ALA A 290 -30.91 -2.73 -1.42
CA ALA A 290 -29.65 -2.75 -2.16
C ALA A 290 -29.86 -3.12 -3.63
N VAL A 291 -30.63 -4.19 -3.88
CA VAL A 291 -31.01 -4.62 -5.23
C VAL A 291 -31.79 -3.51 -5.93
N ALA A 292 -32.84 -2.96 -5.31
CA ALA A 292 -33.66 -1.92 -5.92
C ALA A 292 -32.83 -0.68 -6.30
N THR A 293 -31.92 -0.25 -5.43
CA THR A 293 -31.05 0.91 -5.66
C THR A 293 -30.07 0.67 -6.82
N LEU A 294 -29.39 -0.48 -6.83
CA LEU A 294 -28.43 -0.81 -7.88
C LEU A 294 -29.11 -1.07 -9.23
N GLU A 295 -30.30 -1.69 -9.26
CA GLU A 295 -31.09 -1.87 -10.48
C GLU A 295 -31.56 -0.52 -11.05
N ALA A 296 -31.96 0.43 -10.20
CA ALA A 296 -32.30 1.78 -10.63
C ALA A 296 -31.09 2.52 -11.24
N ALA A 297 -29.90 2.40 -10.62
CA ALA A 297 -28.67 2.96 -11.17
C ALA A 297 -28.27 2.30 -12.50
N LEU A 298 -28.38 0.97 -12.58
CA LEU A 298 -28.11 0.21 -13.81
C LEU A 298 -29.10 0.55 -14.93
N ALA A 299 -30.34 0.94 -14.63
CA ALA A 299 -31.30 1.35 -15.65
C ALA A 299 -30.84 2.59 -16.43
N THR A 300 -30.08 3.49 -15.81
CA THR A 300 -29.53 4.71 -16.44
C THR A 300 -28.07 4.60 -16.84
N SER A 301 -27.31 3.65 -16.27
CA SER A 301 -25.85 3.60 -16.36
C SER A 301 -25.30 2.19 -16.57
N ARG A 302 -25.80 1.51 -17.61
CA ARG A 302 -25.46 0.10 -17.93
C ARG A 302 -23.98 -0.16 -18.28
N GLU A 303 -23.25 0.87 -18.69
CA GLU A 303 -21.83 0.77 -19.07
C GLU A 303 -20.87 0.90 -17.87
N VAL A 304 -21.39 1.02 -16.63
CA VAL A 304 -20.58 1.14 -15.42
C VAL A 304 -20.37 -0.25 -14.81
N GLY A 305 -19.19 -0.83 -15.03
CA GLY A 305 -18.86 -2.17 -14.55
C GLY A 305 -18.95 -2.35 -13.02
N ASP A 306 -18.63 -1.31 -12.25
CA ASP A 306 -18.67 -1.38 -10.78
C ASP A 306 -20.10 -1.52 -10.22
N LEU A 307 -21.11 -1.01 -10.92
CA LEU A 307 -22.52 -1.23 -10.56
C LEU A 307 -22.92 -2.69 -10.72
N TRP A 308 -22.48 -3.32 -11.82
CA TRP A 308 -22.73 -4.75 -12.05
C TRP A 308 -22.00 -5.61 -11.03
N ALA A 309 -20.73 -5.29 -10.73
CA ALA A 309 -19.96 -5.98 -9.70
C ALA A 309 -20.63 -5.86 -8.32
N ALA A 310 -21.09 -4.65 -7.94
CA ALA A 310 -21.83 -4.42 -6.71
C ALA A 310 -23.14 -5.22 -6.67
N ARG A 311 -23.89 -5.26 -7.78
CA ARG A 311 -25.16 -5.99 -7.90
C ARG A 311 -24.94 -7.50 -7.80
N LEU A 312 -23.92 -8.04 -8.45
CA LEU A 312 -23.56 -9.46 -8.40
C LEU A 312 -23.09 -9.87 -7.00
N ALA A 313 -22.37 -9.00 -6.30
CA ALA A 313 -21.88 -9.24 -4.94
C ALA A 313 -22.99 -9.39 -3.87
N LEU A 314 -24.24 -9.05 -4.19
CA LEU A 314 -25.41 -9.30 -3.35
C LEU A 314 -25.93 -10.74 -3.48
N GLU A 315 -25.47 -11.49 -4.48
CA GLU A 315 -25.88 -12.87 -4.72
C GLU A 315 -24.85 -13.87 -4.18
N PRO A 316 -25.28 -14.93 -3.48
CA PRO A 316 -24.37 -16.00 -3.10
C PRO A 316 -23.76 -16.65 -4.34
N ALA A 317 -22.48 -17.01 -4.24
CA ALA A 317 -21.74 -17.58 -5.35
C ALA A 317 -22.35 -18.90 -5.83
N GLY A 318 -22.57 -19.04 -7.16
CA GLY A 318 -23.14 -20.26 -7.76
C GLY A 318 -24.67 -20.35 -7.71
N THR A 319 -25.37 -19.28 -7.32
CA THR A 319 -26.84 -19.24 -7.39
C THR A 319 -27.33 -18.92 -8.81
N ALA A 320 -28.53 -19.39 -9.14
CA ALA A 320 -29.17 -19.09 -10.43
C ALA A 320 -29.41 -17.59 -10.63
N GLU A 321 -29.66 -16.84 -9.55
CA GLU A 321 -29.82 -15.40 -9.63
C GLU A 321 -28.50 -14.68 -9.90
N GLY A 322 -27.40 -15.10 -9.25
CA GLY A 322 -26.06 -14.62 -9.57
C GLY A 322 -25.69 -14.85 -11.04
N GLU A 323 -26.03 -16.01 -11.59
CA GLU A 323 -25.79 -16.31 -13.01
C GLU A 323 -26.60 -15.39 -13.93
N ARG A 324 -27.88 -15.12 -13.63
CA ARG A 324 -28.70 -14.17 -14.41
C ARG A 324 -28.12 -12.76 -14.40
N VAL A 325 -27.62 -12.29 -13.25
CA VAL A 325 -26.97 -10.97 -13.15
C VAL A 325 -25.69 -10.95 -13.98
N LEU A 326 -24.87 -11.99 -13.90
CA LEU A 326 -23.64 -12.11 -14.67
C LEU A 326 -23.91 -12.16 -16.19
N GLU A 327 -24.92 -12.91 -16.63
CA GLU A 327 -25.34 -12.95 -18.03
C GLU A 327 -25.83 -11.58 -18.53
N ARG A 328 -26.60 -10.85 -17.72
CA ARG A 328 -27.01 -9.48 -18.03
C ARG A 328 -25.83 -8.53 -18.12
N TRP A 329 -24.83 -8.69 -17.26
CA TRP A 329 -23.60 -7.90 -17.28
C TRP A 329 -22.81 -8.16 -18.57
N LEU A 330 -22.58 -9.42 -18.93
CA LEU A 330 -21.92 -9.79 -20.18
C LEU A 330 -22.69 -9.32 -21.43
N GLN A 331 -24.02 -9.30 -21.38
CA GLN A 331 -24.83 -8.76 -22.48
C GLN A 331 -24.71 -7.25 -22.60
N ALA A 332 -24.67 -6.53 -21.47
CA ALA A 332 -24.47 -5.08 -21.46
C ALA A 332 -23.05 -4.70 -21.89
N MET A 333 -22.05 -5.45 -21.42
CA MET A 333 -20.64 -5.14 -21.63
C MET A 333 -19.85 -6.38 -22.10
N PRO A 334 -20.01 -6.82 -23.37
CA PRO A 334 -19.45 -8.09 -23.86
C PRO A 334 -17.92 -8.14 -23.97
N GLU A 335 -17.26 -6.97 -23.87
CA GLU A 335 -15.80 -6.83 -23.93
C GLU A 335 -15.21 -6.38 -22.59
N HIS A 336 -16.03 -6.31 -21.53
CA HIS A 336 -15.56 -5.90 -20.21
C HIS A 336 -14.77 -7.02 -19.55
N VAL A 337 -13.45 -6.84 -19.49
CA VAL A 337 -12.51 -7.85 -18.97
C VAL A 337 -12.90 -8.35 -17.57
N PRO A 338 -13.18 -7.50 -16.57
CA PRO A 338 -13.59 -7.99 -15.24
C PRO A 338 -14.88 -8.84 -15.26
N ALA A 339 -15.80 -8.58 -16.20
CA ALA A 339 -17.03 -9.37 -16.32
C ALA A 339 -16.72 -10.78 -16.87
N LEU A 340 -15.87 -10.84 -17.90
CA LEU A 340 -15.42 -12.09 -18.51
C LEU A 340 -14.56 -12.91 -17.55
N GLU A 341 -13.69 -12.29 -16.76
CA GLU A 341 -12.94 -12.96 -15.69
C GLU A 341 -13.88 -13.52 -14.62
N THR A 342 -14.83 -12.71 -14.15
CA THR A 342 -15.82 -13.15 -13.17
C THR A 342 -16.63 -14.35 -13.69
N ALA A 343 -17.00 -14.32 -14.97
CA ALA A 343 -17.68 -15.44 -15.62
C ALA A 343 -16.81 -16.68 -15.74
N LEU A 344 -15.55 -16.52 -16.16
CA LEU A 344 -14.60 -17.62 -16.26
C LEU A 344 -14.51 -18.40 -14.93
N PHE A 345 -14.30 -17.70 -13.81
CA PHE A 345 -14.21 -18.33 -12.49
C PHE A 345 -15.55 -18.92 -12.01
N ALA A 346 -16.68 -18.29 -12.35
CA ALA A 346 -18.00 -18.81 -12.00
C ALA A 346 -18.30 -20.13 -12.73
N ARG A 347 -17.99 -20.19 -14.04
CA ARG A 347 -18.20 -21.39 -14.87
C ARG A 347 -17.26 -22.53 -14.47
N ASP A 348 -16.02 -22.23 -14.12
CA ASP A 348 -15.07 -23.23 -13.60
C ASP A 348 -15.59 -23.91 -12.32
N ARG A 349 -16.04 -23.12 -11.34
CA ARG A 349 -16.65 -23.66 -10.10
C ARG A 349 -17.91 -24.48 -10.36
N ALA A 350 -18.66 -24.15 -11.42
CA ALA A 350 -19.84 -24.90 -11.83
C ALA A 350 -19.50 -26.16 -12.65
N GLY A 351 -18.24 -26.37 -13.03
CA GLY A 351 -17.81 -27.46 -13.91
C GLY A 351 -18.24 -27.27 -15.38
N ASP A 352 -18.67 -26.07 -15.77
CA ASP A 352 -19.08 -25.74 -17.14
C ASP A 352 -17.84 -25.50 -18.03
N ARG A 353 -17.28 -26.60 -18.54
CA ARG A 353 -16.07 -26.58 -19.37
C ARG A 353 -16.23 -25.75 -20.65
N GLU A 354 -17.39 -25.84 -21.30
CA GLU A 354 -17.66 -25.08 -22.53
C GLU A 354 -17.74 -23.57 -22.24
N GLY A 355 -18.37 -23.20 -21.12
CA GLY A 355 -18.39 -21.82 -20.62
C GLY A 355 -16.99 -21.28 -20.29
N VAL A 356 -16.17 -22.08 -19.62
CA VAL A 356 -14.76 -21.74 -19.31
C VAL A 356 -13.98 -21.47 -20.59
N GLU A 357 -14.01 -22.40 -21.54
CA GLU A 357 -13.28 -22.27 -22.80
C GLU A 357 -13.72 -21.04 -23.60
N ARG A 358 -15.03 -20.80 -23.69
CA ARG A 358 -15.59 -19.63 -24.37
C ARG A 358 -15.14 -18.32 -23.74
N CYS A 359 -15.18 -18.20 -22.41
CA CYS A 359 -14.72 -17.01 -21.70
C CYS A 359 -13.21 -16.81 -21.86
N ALA A 360 -12.43 -17.88 -21.71
CA ALA A 360 -10.97 -17.84 -21.86
C ALA A 360 -10.55 -17.41 -23.27
N ARG A 361 -11.15 -17.98 -24.32
CA ARG A 361 -10.88 -17.57 -25.71
C ARG A 361 -11.20 -16.09 -25.92
N ARG A 362 -12.34 -15.62 -25.43
CA ARG A 362 -12.72 -14.20 -25.56
C ARG A 362 -11.77 -13.26 -24.82
N LEU A 363 -11.34 -13.62 -23.61
CA LEU A 363 -10.33 -12.86 -22.87
C LEU A 363 -9.01 -12.77 -23.64
N LEU A 364 -8.57 -13.84 -24.30
CA LEU A 364 -7.35 -13.86 -25.08
C LEU A 364 -7.43 -13.08 -26.41
N GLU A 365 -8.62 -12.95 -26.99
CA GLU A 365 -8.87 -12.05 -28.12
C GLU A 365 -8.72 -10.58 -27.71
N LEU A 366 -9.22 -10.21 -26.53
CA LEU A 366 -9.16 -8.84 -26.01
C LEU A 366 -7.77 -8.50 -25.45
N GLN A 367 -7.14 -9.45 -24.77
CA GLN A 367 -5.86 -9.32 -24.10
C GLN A 367 -5.01 -10.57 -24.35
N ALA A 368 -4.18 -10.50 -25.38
CA ALA A 368 -3.24 -11.57 -25.71
C ALA A 368 -2.32 -11.85 -24.51
N GLY A 369 -2.26 -13.12 -24.08
CA GLY A 369 -1.45 -13.53 -22.93
C GLY A 369 -2.09 -13.29 -21.56
N HIS A 370 -3.41 -13.06 -21.49
CA HIS A 370 -4.14 -12.98 -20.23
C HIS A 370 -3.88 -14.23 -19.35
N PRO A 371 -3.29 -14.09 -18.14
CA PRO A 371 -2.79 -15.24 -17.37
C PRO A 371 -3.85 -16.28 -17.00
N ALA A 372 -4.97 -15.84 -16.43
CA ALA A 372 -6.05 -16.76 -16.03
C ALA A 372 -6.62 -17.51 -17.24
N ALA A 373 -6.87 -16.81 -18.35
CA ALA A 373 -7.42 -17.41 -19.55
C ALA A 373 -6.46 -18.44 -20.19
N GLU A 374 -5.16 -18.17 -20.26
CA GLU A 374 -4.17 -19.17 -20.73
C GLU A 374 -4.17 -20.40 -19.82
N GLN A 375 -4.17 -20.21 -18.49
CA GLN A 375 -4.18 -21.31 -17.52
C GLN A 375 -5.41 -22.21 -17.68
N PHE A 376 -6.62 -21.64 -17.65
CA PHE A 376 -7.85 -22.43 -17.76
C PHE A 376 -7.98 -23.14 -19.10
N LEU A 377 -7.58 -22.49 -20.20
CA LEU A 377 -7.64 -23.09 -21.53
C LEU A 377 -6.67 -24.27 -21.68
N VAL A 378 -5.44 -24.14 -21.15
CA VAL A 378 -4.48 -25.25 -21.14
C VAL A 378 -4.96 -26.39 -20.26
N GLU A 379 -5.45 -26.13 -19.05
CA GLU A 379 -5.94 -27.19 -18.15
C GLU A 379 -7.16 -27.91 -18.75
N SER A 380 -8.07 -27.17 -19.41
CA SER A 380 -9.19 -27.77 -20.14
C SER A 380 -8.70 -28.64 -21.29
N LEU A 381 -7.80 -28.12 -22.12
CA LEU A 381 -7.25 -28.84 -23.27
C LEU A 381 -6.44 -30.07 -22.85
N PHE A 382 -5.74 -30.00 -21.72
CA PHE A 382 -4.90 -31.08 -21.22
C PHE A 382 -5.70 -32.35 -20.89
N VAL A 383 -6.97 -32.23 -20.51
CA VAL A 383 -7.83 -33.38 -20.24
C VAL A 383 -8.14 -34.17 -21.51
N ASP A 384 -8.32 -33.48 -22.64
CA ASP A 384 -8.77 -34.08 -23.89
C ASP A 384 -7.60 -34.39 -24.85
N ASP A 385 -6.61 -33.49 -24.92
CA ASP A 385 -5.41 -33.59 -25.76
C ASP A 385 -4.18 -32.99 -25.05
N PRO A 386 -3.45 -33.81 -24.26
CA PRO A 386 -2.24 -33.39 -23.57
C PRO A 386 -1.16 -32.82 -24.51
N ASP A 387 -1.02 -33.34 -25.73
CA ASP A 387 -0.01 -32.87 -26.68
C ASP A 387 -0.33 -31.48 -27.21
N ALA A 388 -1.61 -31.20 -27.50
CA ALA A 388 -2.05 -29.86 -27.87
C ALA A 388 -1.89 -28.86 -26.72
N ALA A 389 -2.17 -29.27 -25.48
CA ALA A 389 -1.92 -28.45 -24.29
C ALA A 389 -0.43 -28.10 -24.12
N LEU A 390 0.45 -29.09 -24.25
CA LEU A 390 1.90 -28.89 -24.21
C LEU A 390 2.40 -27.99 -25.35
N ALA A 391 1.88 -28.17 -26.57
CA ALA A 391 2.21 -27.33 -27.72
C ALA A 391 1.80 -25.87 -27.48
N ARG A 392 0.64 -25.64 -26.86
CA ARG A 392 0.17 -24.30 -26.48
C ARG A 392 1.11 -23.62 -25.49
N VAL A 393 1.49 -24.31 -24.41
CA VAL A 393 2.42 -23.77 -23.40
C VAL A 393 3.79 -23.49 -24.02
N ARG A 394 4.29 -24.37 -24.89
CA ARG A 394 5.54 -24.12 -25.66
C ARG A 394 5.44 -22.88 -26.54
N ALA A 395 4.29 -22.63 -27.16
CA ALA A 395 4.07 -21.41 -27.96
C ALA A 395 4.07 -20.13 -27.09
N MET A 396 3.66 -20.21 -25.82
CA MET A 396 3.74 -19.08 -24.88
C MET A 396 5.20 -18.70 -24.59
N LEU A 397 6.13 -19.66 -24.58
CA LEU A 397 7.57 -19.42 -24.34
C LEU A 397 8.26 -18.65 -25.48
N VAL A 398 7.68 -18.64 -26.68
CA VAL A 398 8.21 -17.91 -27.84
C VAL A 398 7.86 -16.42 -27.78
N ARG A 399 6.87 -16.03 -26.97
CA ARG A 399 6.43 -14.63 -26.86
C ARG A 399 7.37 -13.84 -25.92
N PRO A 400 7.63 -12.55 -26.20
CA PRO A 400 8.33 -11.69 -25.25
C PRO A 400 7.49 -11.59 -23.97
N SER A 401 8.09 -11.90 -22.81
CA SER A 401 7.46 -11.68 -21.50
C SER A 401 8.35 -10.80 -20.64
N ALA A 402 7.78 -10.20 -19.59
CA ALA A 402 8.55 -9.55 -18.54
C ALA A 402 9.60 -10.52 -17.93
N GLU A 403 10.68 -9.96 -17.38
CA GLU A 403 11.69 -10.74 -16.64
C GLU A 403 11.01 -11.58 -15.55
N GLY A 404 11.32 -12.88 -15.49
CA GLY A 404 10.70 -13.84 -14.56
C GLY A 404 9.44 -14.56 -15.07
N GLY A 405 8.71 -14.00 -16.05
CA GLY A 405 7.50 -14.63 -16.61
C GLY A 405 7.77 -15.96 -17.32
N GLN A 406 8.89 -16.06 -18.05
CA GLN A 406 9.27 -17.30 -18.75
C GLN A 406 9.54 -18.45 -17.80
N ALA A 407 10.18 -18.19 -16.65
CA ALA A 407 10.50 -19.23 -15.67
C ALA A 407 9.24 -19.87 -15.08
N ALA A 408 8.20 -19.08 -14.80
CA ALA A 408 6.92 -19.59 -14.31
C ALA A 408 6.22 -20.47 -15.36
N VAL A 409 6.18 -20.05 -16.62
CA VAL A 409 5.59 -20.84 -17.72
C VAL A 409 6.35 -22.14 -17.95
N ARG A 410 7.68 -22.12 -17.85
CA ARG A 410 8.54 -23.32 -17.97
C ARG A 410 8.37 -24.28 -16.79
N SER A 411 8.24 -23.76 -15.56
CA SER A 411 7.93 -24.57 -14.38
C SER A 411 6.59 -25.30 -14.56
N TRP A 412 5.57 -24.58 -15.03
CA TRP A 412 4.28 -25.18 -15.37
C TRP A 412 4.38 -26.22 -16.49
N LEU A 413 5.15 -25.95 -17.55
CA LEU A 413 5.43 -26.93 -18.62
C LEU A 413 6.03 -28.23 -18.06
N GLY A 414 7.00 -28.14 -17.16
CA GLY A 414 7.60 -29.32 -16.50
C GLY A 414 6.55 -30.15 -15.74
N HIS A 415 5.64 -29.51 -15.01
CA HIS A 415 4.54 -30.20 -14.32
C HIS A 415 3.51 -30.83 -15.28
N LEU A 416 3.22 -30.18 -16.41
CA LEU A 416 2.35 -30.75 -17.43
C LEU A 416 3.00 -31.96 -18.12
N LEU A 417 4.31 -31.90 -18.38
CA LEU A 417 5.07 -33.04 -18.93
C LEU A 417 5.06 -34.24 -17.98
N ASP A 418 5.22 -34.01 -16.67
CA ASP A 418 5.06 -35.05 -15.66
C ASP A 418 3.66 -35.66 -15.71
N ARG A 419 2.60 -34.83 -15.64
CA ARG A 419 1.20 -35.29 -15.71
C ARG A 419 0.89 -36.04 -17.01
N ALA A 420 1.55 -35.70 -18.11
CA ALA A 420 1.41 -36.36 -19.41
C ALA A 420 2.17 -37.68 -19.51
N GLY A 421 2.87 -38.10 -18.45
CA GLY A 421 3.65 -39.34 -18.44
C GLY A 421 4.95 -39.26 -19.25
N ARG A 422 5.56 -38.06 -19.34
CA ARG A 422 6.78 -37.79 -20.10
C ARG A 422 7.95 -37.42 -19.18
N PRO A 423 8.42 -38.35 -18.32
CA PRO A 423 9.39 -38.06 -17.25
C PRO A 423 10.74 -37.57 -17.78
N ALA A 424 11.22 -38.09 -18.91
CA ALA A 424 12.48 -37.66 -19.52
C ALA A 424 12.44 -36.17 -19.95
N GLU A 425 11.32 -35.73 -20.54
CA GLU A 425 11.14 -34.35 -20.96
C GLU A 425 10.91 -33.42 -19.78
N ALA A 426 10.11 -33.84 -18.79
CA ALA A 426 9.91 -33.08 -17.56
C ALA A 426 11.24 -32.84 -16.84
N LEU A 427 12.06 -33.89 -16.70
CA LEU A 427 13.38 -33.80 -16.08
C LEU A 427 14.31 -32.84 -16.85
N ALA A 428 14.36 -32.96 -18.18
CA ALA A 428 15.18 -32.08 -19.01
C ALA A 428 14.78 -30.60 -18.85
N GLU A 429 13.48 -30.32 -18.80
CA GLU A 429 12.94 -28.97 -18.60
C GLU A 429 13.35 -28.40 -17.24
N TRP A 430 13.14 -29.17 -16.16
CA TRP A 430 13.55 -28.80 -14.82
C TRP A 430 15.07 -28.57 -14.70
N GLN A 431 15.89 -29.47 -15.25
CA GLN A 431 17.35 -29.31 -15.26
C GLN A 431 17.78 -28.04 -16.01
N SER A 432 17.15 -27.75 -17.14
CA SER A 432 17.45 -26.52 -17.89
C SER A 432 17.11 -25.28 -17.08
N LEU A 433 15.97 -25.25 -16.38
CA LEU A 433 15.61 -24.15 -15.47
C LEU A 433 16.65 -23.97 -14.35
N HIS A 434 17.09 -25.06 -13.72
CA HIS A 434 18.17 -24.99 -12.73
C HIS A 434 19.48 -24.44 -13.33
N GLY A 435 19.75 -24.75 -14.61
CA GLY A 435 20.89 -24.23 -15.35
C GLY A 435 20.88 -22.71 -15.54
N ASP A 436 19.72 -22.14 -15.90
CA ASP A 436 19.59 -20.71 -16.18
C ASP A 436 19.82 -19.83 -14.95
N PHE A 437 19.43 -20.33 -13.77
CA PHE A 437 19.57 -19.60 -12.50
C PHE A 437 20.85 -19.94 -11.73
N ARG A 438 21.75 -20.75 -12.28
CA ARG A 438 22.89 -21.31 -11.53
C ARG A 438 23.83 -20.24 -10.97
N THR A 439 24.10 -19.17 -11.72
CA THR A 439 25.06 -18.11 -11.33
C THR A 439 24.56 -17.24 -10.18
N GLY A 440 23.25 -17.18 -9.93
CA GLY A 440 22.64 -16.43 -8.83
C GLY A 440 22.31 -17.28 -7.60
N ARG A 441 22.73 -18.54 -7.57
CA ARG A 441 22.39 -19.52 -6.53
C ARG A 441 23.61 -19.88 -5.68
N LEU A 442 23.36 -20.23 -4.42
CA LEU A 442 24.40 -20.62 -3.45
C LEU A 442 24.93 -22.03 -3.78
N PRO A 443 26.24 -22.29 -3.66
CA PRO A 443 26.76 -23.65 -3.78
C PRO A 443 26.19 -24.56 -2.68
N LEU A 444 26.20 -25.87 -2.92
CA LEU A 444 25.83 -26.85 -1.91
C LEU A 444 26.83 -26.79 -0.75
N PRO A 445 26.39 -26.52 0.50
CA PRO A 445 27.30 -26.45 1.63
C PRO A 445 27.86 -27.84 1.96
N GLU A 446 29.13 -27.91 2.35
CA GLU A 446 29.72 -29.17 2.81
C GLU A 446 29.15 -29.58 4.17
N TYR A 447 28.82 -30.86 4.29
CA TYR A 447 28.50 -31.47 5.57
C TYR A 447 29.77 -31.87 6.31
N VAL A 448 29.77 -31.59 7.60
CA VAL A 448 30.95 -31.59 8.45
C VAL A 448 30.83 -32.70 9.49
N GLY A 449 29.64 -32.82 10.10
CA GLY A 449 29.35 -33.78 11.17
C GLY A 449 30.19 -33.58 12.44
N LEU A 450 29.94 -34.41 13.45
CA LEU A 450 30.65 -34.35 14.74
C LEU A 450 32.03 -35.03 14.73
N GLY A 451 32.38 -35.78 13.67
CA GLY A 451 33.62 -36.55 13.64
C GLY A 451 33.63 -37.72 14.64
N ALA A 452 34.83 -38.14 15.07
CA ALA A 452 35.01 -39.33 15.91
C ALA A 452 34.84 -39.08 17.42
N ASP A 453 34.69 -37.82 17.84
CA ASP A 453 34.72 -37.41 19.25
C ASP A 453 33.41 -37.69 20.02
N GLY A 454 32.42 -38.29 19.35
CA GLY A 454 31.14 -38.70 19.94
C GLY A 454 30.16 -37.54 20.17
N TRP A 455 28.97 -37.85 20.67
CA TRP A 455 27.92 -36.84 20.90
C TRP A 455 28.19 -36.01 22.16
N PRO A 456 27.94 -34.70 22.13
CA PRO A 456 28.03 -33.85 23.31
C PRO A 456 26.94 -34.22 24.32
N ILE A 457 27.24 -34.01 25.61
CA ILE A 457 26.30 -34.32 26.71
C ILE A 457 25.20 -33.25 26.73
N LEU A 458 23.94 -33.69 26.70
CA LEU A 458 22.77 -32.83 26.89
C LEU A 458 22.73 -32.32 28.35
N ALA A 459 22.80 -31.00 28.51
CA ALA A 459 22.68 -30.37 29.82
C ALA A 459 21.23 -30.43 30.35
N THR A 460 21.05 -30.10 31.62
CA THR A 460 19.71 -29.95 32.21
C THR A 460 19.17 -28.54 31.93
N PRO A 461 17.91 -28.38 31.47
CA PRO A 461 17.27 -27.07 31.30
C PRO A 461 17.32 -26.21 32.56
N ALA A 462 17.71 -24.94 32.42
CA ALA A 462 17.76 -23.98 33.53
C ALA A 462 16.36 -23.46 33.94
N SER A 463 15.39 -23.46 33.02
CA SER A 463 13.99 -23.08 33.24
C SER A 463 13.07 -23.97 32.40
N ALA A 464 11.84 -24.19 32.87
CA ALA A 464 10.80 -24.95 32.16
C ALA A 464 9.85 -24.06 31.34
N GLU A 465 10.00 -22.73 31.41
CA GLU A 465 9.08 -21.74 30.83
C GLU A 465 9.35 -21.45 29.35
N SER A 466 10.60 -21.56 28.91
CA SER A 466 10.99 -21.37 27.51
C SER A 466 11.21 -22.71 26.81
N ARG A 467 10.62 -22.87 25.62
CA ARG A 467 10.70 -24.07 24.78
C ARG A 467 10.87 -23.69 23.30
N PRO A 468 12.06 -23.20 22.90
CA PRO A 468 12.29 -22.84 21.51
C PRO A 468 12.23 -24.08 20.60
N LEU A 469 11.50 -23.96 19.50
CA LEU A 469 11.38 -24.97 18.47
C LEU A 469 12.25 -24.56 17.28
N LEU A 470 13.34 -25.27 17.06
CA LEU A 470 14.17 -25.13 15.86
C LEU A 470 13.56 -25.99 14.77
N VAL A 471 13.22 -25.40 13.63
CA VAL A 471 12.58 -26.11 12.51
C VAL A 471 13.53 -26.14 11.33
N TRP A 472 13.79 -27.32 10.77
CA TRP A 472 14.67 -27.46 9.61
C TRP A 472 14.29 -28.66 8.74
N GLY A 473 14.48 -28.54 7.43
CA GLY A 473 14.29 -29.65 6.51
C GLY A 473 15.10 -29.49 5.23
N LEU A 474 15.48 -30.62 4.65
CA LEU A 474 16.16 -30.66 3.36
C LEU A 474 15.21 -30.31 2.21
N PRO A 475 15.74 -29.86 1.06
CA PRO A 475 14.93 -29.68 -0.15
C PRO A 475 14.03 -30.88 -0.47
N GLY A 476 12.77 -30.59 -0.82
CA GLY A 476 11.76 -31.61 -1.13
C GLY A 476 11.17 -32.34 0.07
N SER A 477 11.62 -32.05 1.30
CA SER A 477 11.06 -32.65 2.53
C SER A 477 9.64 -32.15 2.85
N GLY A 478 9.25 -30.98 2.35
CA GLY A 478 7.96 -30.37 2.63
C GLY A 478 7.92 -29.53 3.91
N ILE A 479 9.09 -29.21 4.49
CA ILE A 479 9.21 -28.41 5.71
C ILE A 479 8.48 -27.07 5.63
N GLU A 480 8.48 -26.46 4.45
CA GLU A 480 7.82 -25.19 4.15
C GLU A 480 6.34 -25.25 4.51
N ARG A 481 5.69 -26.38 4.18
CA ARG A 481 4.27 -26.60 4.44
C ARG A 481 3.98 -26.75 5.92
N VAL A 482 4.88 -27.36 6.68
CA VAL A 482 4.76 -27.45 8.15
C VAL A 482 4.90 -26.06 8.77
N VAL A 483 5.89 -25.28 8.34
CA VAL A 483 6.11 -23.92 8.84
C VAL A 483 4.93 -23.00 8.49
N GLU A 484 4.42 -23.06 7.26
CA GLU A 484 3.21 -22.34 6.82
C GLU A 484 1.98 -22.73 7.64
N THR A 485 1.81 -24.02 7.94
CA THR A 485 0.71 -24.54 8.76
C THR A 485 0.77 -23.98 10.20
N LEU A 486 1.97 -23.92 10.79
CA LEU A 486 2.19 -23.33 12.12
C LEU A 486 1.96 -21.82 12.12
N ALA A 487 2.41 -21.12 11.08
CA ALA A 487 2.24 -19.67 10.95
C ALA A 487 0.77 -19.29 10.75
N GLY A 488 0.04 -20.03 9.91
CA GLY A 488 -1.40 -19.83 9.67
C GLY A 488 -2.26 -20.05 10.92
N ALA A 489 -1.75 -20.78 11.91
CA ALA A 489 -2.38 -20.98 13.22
C ALA A 489 -2.11 -19.85 14.23
N GLY A 490 -1.32 -18.83 13.86
CA GLY A 490 -0.89 -17.77 14.77
C GLY A 490 0.27 -18.15 15.68
N GLY A 491 1.02 -19.21 15.37
CA GLY A 491 2.23 -19.58 16.13
C GLY A 491 3.34 -18.52 16.02
N PRO A 492 4.28 -18.44 16.98
CA PRO A 492 5.39 -17.49 16.97
C PRO A 492 6.50 -17.90 15.98
N VAL A 493 6.13 -18.06 14.71
CA VAL A 493 7.00 -18.52 13.62
C VAL A 493 7.82 -17.38 13.06
N ARG A 494 9.13 -17.60 12.93
CA ARG A 494 10.08 -16.65 12.36
C ARG A 494 10.63 -17.16 11.03
N HIS A 495 10.22 -16.50 9.96
CA HIS A 495 10.64 -16.76 8.57
C HIS A 495 11.71 -15.78 8.06
N ASP A 496 12.09 -14.82 8.89
CA ASP A 496 12.98 -13.70 8.59
C ASP A 496 14.37 -14.13 8.10
N ARG A 497 14.83 -15.34 8.44
CA ARG A 497 16.07 -15.96 7.91
C ARG A 497 16.10 -16.13 6.39
N PHE A 498 14.93 -16.19 5.74
CA PHE A 498 14.77 -16.29 4.29
C PHE A 498 14.39 -14.95 3.63
N GLY A 499 14.28 -13.89 4.43
CA GLY A 499 13.91 -12.55 3.98
C GLY A 499 15.10 -11.69 3.54
N SER A 500 14.82 -10.42 3.23
CA SER A 500 15.82 -9.45 2.81
C SER A 500 16.71 -8.92 3.94
N ALA A 501 16.36 -9.19 5.20
CA ALA A 501 17.08 -8.75 6.39
C ALA A 501 17.11 -9.88 7.44
N PRO A 502 17.88 -10.97 7.19
CA PRO A 502 17.98 -12.07 8.14
C PRO A 502 18.71 -11.66 9.43
N PRO A 503 18.46 -12.35 10.56
CA PRO A 503 19.16 -12.07 11.81
C PRO A 503 20.67 -12.30 11.68
N ALA A 504 21.44 -11.44 12.33
CA ALA A 504 22.90 -11.48 12.32
C ALA A 504 23.42 -12.38 13.44
N ASP A 505 23.12 -13.68 13.36
CA ASP A 505 23.61 -14.70 14.28
C ASP A 505 24.29 -15.87 13.53
N PRO A 506 25.08 -16.72 14.21
CA PRO A 506 25.79 -17.80 13.54
C PRO A 506 24.89 -18.86 12.90
N LEU A 507 23.64 -19.06 13.36
CA LEU A 507 22.71 -20.04 12.77
C LEU A 507 22.24 -19.62 11.37
N GLN A 508 22.48 -18.38 10.96
CA GLN A 508 22.24 -17.93 9.58
C GLN A 508 23.28 -18.46 8.58
N SER A 509 24.46 -18.87 9.05
CA SER A 509 25.60 -19.23 8.20
C SER A 509 25.79 -20.76 8.09
N PRO A 510 25.98 -21.31 6.88
CA PRO A 510 26.28 -22.74 6.72
C PRO A 510 27.67 -23.11 7.27
N LEU A 511 28.53 -22.13 7.55
CA LEU A 511 29.88 -22.35 8.07
C LEU A 511 29.93 -22.48 9.60
N ALA A 512 28.84 -22.20 10.32
CA ALA A 512 28.85 -22.20 11.78
C ALA A 512 29.17 -23.58 12.37
N ALA A 513 28.62 -24.65 11.80
CA ALA A 513 28.92 -26.02 12.18
C ALA A 513 30.41 -26.36 12.07
N ARG A 514 31.03 -25.97 10.96
CA ARG A 514 32.48 -26.12 10.76
C ARG A 514 33.28 -25.32 11.76
N ALA A 515 32.91 -24.07 12.00
CA ALA A 515 33.60 -23.20 12.94
C ALA A 515 33.52 -23.73 14.38
N LEU A 516 32.39 -24.33 14.79
CA LEU A 516 32.28 -25.01 16.08
C LEU A 516 33.21 -26.22 16.16
N ARG A 517 33.15 -27.12 15.17
CA ARG A 517 33.99 -28.34 15.15
C ARG A 517 35.48 -28.00 15.15
N ASP A 518 35.88 -27.01 14.36
CA ASP A 518 37.28 -26.60 14.22
C ASP A 518 37.73 -25.68 15.39
N GLY A 519 36.86 -25.41 16.37
CA GLY A 519 37.17 -24.61 17.57
C GLY A 519 37.32 -23.10 17.31
N GLN A 520 36.86 -22.62 16.17
CA GLN A 520 36.91 -21.20 15.76
C GLN A 520 35.72 -20.39 16.30
N LEU A 521 34.62 -21.06 16.65
CA LEU A 521 33.45 -20.47 17.26
C LEU A 521 33.22 -21.13 18.62
N ASP A 522 33.09 -20.32 19.68
CA ASP A 522 32.75 -20.80 21.01
C ASP A 522 31.28 -21.28 21.05
N PRO A 523 31.01 -22.53 21.47
CA PRO A 523 29.65 -23.06 21.58
C PRO A 523 28.70 -22.20 22.43
N ALA A 524 29.18 -21.63 23.53
CA ALA A 524 28.36 -20.76 24.39
C ALA A 524 28.00 -19.45 23.68
N ALA A 525 28.98 -18.85 22.98
CA ALA A 525 28.81 -17.61 22.25
C ALA A 525 27.77 -17.74 21.12
N LEU A 526 27.70 -18.87 20.42
CA LEU A 526 26.68 -19.10 19.39
C LEU A 526 25.27 -18.97 19.95
N VAL A 527 24.97 -19.68 21.05
CA VAL A 527 23.63 -19.66 21.64
C VAL A 527 23.32 -18.29 22.27
N ALA A 528 24.32 -17.63 22.86
CA ALA A 528 24.17 -16.28 23.40
C ALA A 528 23.78 -15.27 22.30
N GLN A 529 24.50 -15.26 21.18
CA GLN A 529 24.20 -14.37 20.05
C GLN A 529 22.82 -14.63 19.46
N TRP A 530 22.41 -15.90 19.35
CA TRP A 530 21.06 -16.25 18.92
C TRP A 530 19.99 -15.69 19.88
N ARG A 531 20.16 -15.87 21.21
CA ARG A 531 19.24 -15.33 22.22
C ARG A 531 19.17 -13.80 22.17
N GLU A 532 20.28 -13.11 21.96
CA GLU A 532 20.35 -11.64 21.86
C GLU A 532 19.54 -11.08 20.67
N GLN A 533 19.38 -11.86 19.60
CA GLN A 533 18.56 -11.44 18.45
C GLN A 533 17.05 -11.59 18.70
N LEU A 534 16.60 -12.39 19.67
CA LEU A 534 15.18 -12.69 19.88
C LEU A 534 14.31 -11.44 20.17
N PRO A 535 14.70 -10.50 21.07
CA PRO A 535 13.91 -9.30 21.32
C PRO A 535 13.82 -8.39 20.09
N LEU A 536 14.89 -8.29 19.30
CA LEU A 536 14.89 -7.54 18.04
C LEU A 536 13.94 -8.16 17.01
N ARG A 537 13.69 -9.46 17.12
CA ARG A 537 12.73 -10.23 16.34
C ARG A 537 11.34 -10.26 16.99
N GLY A 538 11.10 -9.50 18.06
CA GLY A 538 9.80 -9.44 18.76
C GLY A 538 9.46 -10.72 19.53
N VAL A 539 10.46 -11.37 20.11
CA VAL A 539 10.31 -12.55 20.98
C VAL A 539 10.95 -12.24 22.32
N ASP A 540 10.13 -12.03 23.36
CA ASP A 540 10.59 -11.59 24.68
C ASP A 540 10.68 -12.72 25.72
N ASP A 541 9.93 -13.81 25.52
CA ASP A 541 9.83 -14.95 26.45
C ASP A 541 10.69 -16.16 26.03
N GLY A 542 11.43 -16.02 24.92
CA GLY A 542 12.24 -17.07 24.32
C GLY A 542 11.46 -18.18 23.62
N ASN A 543 10.11 -18.12 23.58
CA ASN A 543 9.29 -19.09 22.88
C ASN A 543 9.16 -18.72 21.40
N VAL A 544 10.00 -19.34 20.58
CA VAL A 544 10.08 -19.08 19.14
C VAL A 544 10.02 -20.39 18.36
N VAL A 545 9.36 -20.34 17.20
CA VAL A 545 9.54 -21.34 16.15
C VAL A 545 10.50 -20.76 15.12
N ASP A 546 11.79 -21.09 15.22
CA ASP A 546 12.85 -20.52 14.39
C ASP A 546 13.14 -21.45 13.20
N TRP A 547 12.79 -21.01 11.98
CA TRP A 547 12.98 -21.80 10.76
C TRP A 547 14.42 -21.63 10.24
N LEU A 548 15.26 -22.62 10.47
CA LEU A 548 16.68 -22.58 10.14
C LEU A 548 16.92 -22.86 8.64
N PRO A 549 17.82 -22.11 7.99
CA PRO A 549 18.24 -22.38 6.62
C PRO A 549 19.22 -23.56 6.52
N TRP A 550 19.95 -23.85 7.61
CA TRP A 550 21.02 -24.84 7.64
C TRP A 550 20.92 -25.73 8.87
N TRP A 551 21.34 -26.99 8.70
CA TRP A 551 21.56 -27.91 9.79
C TRP A 551 22.78 -28.77 9.50
N ASP A 552 23.56 -28.98 10.55
CA ASP A 552 24.58 -30.02 10.62
C ASP A 552 24.66 -30.46 12.09
N ASN A 553 24.83 -31.76 12.32
CA ASN A 553 24.88 -32.35 13.66
C ASN A 553 26.02 -31.76 14.53
N ALA A 554 27.05 -31.14 13.95
CA ALA A 554 28.06 -30.40 14.71
C ALA A 554 27.49 -29.19 15.48
N LEU A 555 26.33 -28.65 15.10
CA LEU A 555 25.63 -27.63 15.87
C LEU A 555 25.27 -28.10 17.28
N LEU A 556 25.14 -29.42 17.50
CA LEU A 556 24.87 -29.97 18.83
C LEU A 556 26.00 -29.71 19.83
N LEU A 557 27.24 -29.43 19.37
CA LEU A 557 28.32 -28.98 20.25
C LEU A 557 27.93 -27.73 21.04
N ALA A 558 27.07 -26.88 20.47
CA ALA A 558 26.50 -25.71 21.13
C ALA A 558 25.12 -25.98 21.75
N LEU A 559 24.24 -26.67 21.03
CA LEU A 559 22.85 -26.83 21.46
C LEU A 559 22.70 -27.73 22.68
N CYS A 560 23.42 -28.86 22.75
CA CYS A 560 23.33 -29.78 23.90
C CYS A 560 23.72 -29.12 25.24
N PRO A 561 24.88 -28.43 25.35
CA PRO A 561 25.27 -27.80 26.62
C PRO A 561 24.58 -26.46 26.92
N HIS A 562 24.15 -25.69 25.90
CA HIS A 562 23.74 -24.29 26.09
C HIS A 562 22.28 -23.97 25.70
N LEU A 563 21.61 -24.86 24.97
CA LEU A 563 20.18 -24.79 24.66
C LEU A 563 19.47 -26.14 24.94
N PRO A 564 19.63 -26.74 26.13
CA PRO A 564 19.05 -28.06 26.45
C PRO A 564 17.51 -28.09 26.45
N GLU A 565 16.85 -26.95 26.61
CA GLU A 565 15.39 -26.79 26.55
C GLU A 565 14.81 -26.78 25.13
N GLY A 566 15.66 -26.67 24.11
CA GLY A 566 15.22 -26.59 22.72
C GLY A 566 14.75 -27.93 22.15
N LEU A 567 13.92 -27.86 21.12
CA LEU A 567 13.41 -29.00 20.37
C LEU A 567 13.73 -28.82 18.89
N LEU A 568 14.33 -29.82 18.24
CA LEU A 568 14.49 -29.84 16.79
C LEU A 568 13.29 -30.52 16.12
N LEU A 569 12.61 -29.87 15.19
CA LEU A 569 11.61 -30.48 14.32
C LEU A 569 12.13 -30.54 12.89
N THR A 570 12.08 -31.73 12.32
CA THR A 570 12.43 -31.96 10.91
C THR A 570 11.40 -32.83 10.21
N THR A 571 11.23 -32.64 8.91
CA THR A 571 10.31 -33.39 8.06
C THR A 571 11.04 -34.38 7.18
N LEU A 572 10.40 -35.51 6.91
CA LEU A 572 10.93 -36.59 6.11
C LEU A 572 9.88 -37.09 5.10
N ARG A 573 10.38 -37.41 3.91
CA ARG A 573 9.69 -38.14 2.85
C ARG A 573 10.63 -39.18 2.26
N ASP A 574 10.13 -40.01 1.35
CA ASP A 574 11.00 -40.89 0.55
C ASP A 574 12.12 -40.04 -0.08
N PRO A 575 13.41 -40.30 0.20
CA PRO A 575 14.53 -39.50 -0.32
C PRO A 575 14.52 -39.34 -1.85
N ARG A 576 13.97 -40.32 -2.57
CA ARG A 576 13.84 -40.27 -4.04
C ARG A 576 12.75 -39.30 -4.48
N ASP A 577 11.63 -39.22 -3.75
CA ASP A 577 10.60 -38.19 -3.98
C ASP A 577 11.10 -36.81 -3.55
N MET A 578 11.90 -36.71 -2.49
CA MET A 578 12.52 -35.45 -2.06
C MET A 578 13.43 -34.89 -3.17
N LEU A 579 14.30 -35.72 -3.74
CA LEU A 579 15.13 -35.32 -4.87
C LEU A 579 14.29 -34.89 -6.08
N LEU A 580 13.26 -35.65 -6.41
CA LEU A 580 12.39 -35.34 -7.56
C LEU A 580 11.65 -34.01 -7.36
N ASP A 581 11.10 -33.77 -6.16
CA ASP A 581 10.41 -32.54 -5.80
C ASP A 581 11.37 -31.34 -5.80
N TRP A 582 12.61 -31.52 -5.32
CA TRP A 582 13.65 -30.49 -5.39
C TRP A 582 13.98 -30.12 -6.84
N LEU A 583 14.11 -31.10 -7.73
CA LEU A 583 14.33 -30.85 -9.16
C LEU A 583 13.13 -30.12 -9.78
N ALA A 584 11.91 -30.49 -9.41
CA ALA A 584 10.70 -29.90 -9.99
C ALA A 584 10.41 -28.47 -9.54
N THR A 585 10.73 -28.15 -8.28
CA THR A 585 10.23 -26.94 -7.62
C THR A 585 11.30 -26.07 -6.98
N GLY A 586 12.55 -26.54 -6.92
CA GLY A 586 13.63 -25.87 -6.22
C GLY A 586 13.57 -26.02 -4.70
N SER A 587 14.23 -25.10 -4.00
CA SER A 587 14.37 -25.11 -2.55
C SER A 587 14.24 -23.69 -2.00
N PRO A 588 13.76 -23.50 -0.75
CA PRO A 588 13.64 -22.17 -0.15
C PRO A 588 14.97 -21.42 -0.09
N VAL A 589 16.03 -22.14 0.27
CA VAL A 589 17.40 -21.67 0.06
C VAL A 589 17.72 -21.85 -1.43
N PRO A 590 18.13 -20.81 -2.16
CA PRO A 590 18.35 -20.90 -3.61
C PRO A 590 19.66 -21.63 -3.93
N LEU A 591 19.66 -22.97 -3.82
CA LEU A 591 20.83 -23.83 -4.01
C LEU A 591 21.10 -24.11 -5.49
N ALA A 592 22.38 -24.03 -5.87
CA ALA A 592 22.88 -24.31 -7.20
C ALA A 592 22.97 -25.82 -7.41
N LEU A 593 22.31 -26.32 -8.46
CA LEU A 593 22.36 -27.72 -8.86
C LEU A 593 23.26 -27.89 -10.07
N GLU A 594 24.35 -28.63 -9.89
CA GLU A 594 25.25 -29.00 -11.00
C GLU A 594 24.69 -30.18 -11.80
N SER A 595 24.20 -31.21 -11.10
CA SER A 595 23.57 -32.38 -11.69
C SER A 595 22.64 -33.07 -10.69
N PRO A 596 21.65 -33.86 -11.14
CA PRO A 596 20.84 -34.69 -10.26
C PRO A 596 21.67 -35.66 -9.40
N ALA A 597 22.83 -36.09 -9.91
CA ALA A 597 23.73 -37.01 -9.20
C ALA A 597 24.42 -36.31 -8.02
N ALA A 598 24.93 -35.09 -8.23
CA ALA A 598 25.51 -34.27 -7.14
C ALA A 598 24.46 -33.88 -6.10
N ALA A 599 23.24 -33.54 -6.55
CA ALA A 599 22.10 -33.28 -5.67
C ALA A 599 21.78 -34.51 -4.80
N ALA A 600 21.77 -35.70 -5.39
CA ALA A 600 21.55 -36.96 -4.66
C ALA A 600 22.64 -37.25 -3.64
N ASP A 601 23.92 -37.06 -3.97
CA ASP A 601 25.03 -37.27 -3.03
C ASP A 601 24.91 -36.34 -1.81
N TRP A 602 24.62 -35.07 -2.06
CA TRP A 602 24.46 -34.07 -1.01
C TRP A 602 23.23 -34.35 -0.14
N LEU A 603 22.09 -34.66 -0.77
CA LEU A 603 20.87 -35.02 -0.07
C LEU A 603 21.05 -36.28 0.77
N ALA A 604 21.77 -37.28 0.25
CA ALA A 604 22.11 -38.49 0.99
C ALA A 604 22.91 -38.17 2.25
N GLN A 605 23.96 -37.36 2.16
CA GLN A 605 24.76 -36.95 3.31
C GLN A 605 23.94 -36.22 4.38
N GLY A 606 23.07 -35.28 3.99
CA GLY A 606 22.19 -34.59 4.93
C GLY A 606 21.18 -35.53 5.60
N LEU A 607 20.62 -36.49 4.85
CA LEU A 607 19.69 -37.48 5.38
C LEU A 607 20.39 -38.50 6.30
N GLU A 608 21.65 -38.84 6.05
CA GLU A 608 22.44 -39.68 6.96
C GLU A 608 22.61 -38.98 8.32
N GLN A 609 22.80 -37.66 8.33
CA GLN A 609 22.81 -36.90 9.59
C GLN A 609 21.48 -36.98 10.34
N VAL A 610 20.36 -36.90 9.63
CA VAL A 610 19.02 -37.07 10.22
C VAL A 610 18.84 -38.48 10.78
N ALA A 611 19.27 -39.51 10.03
CA ALA A 611 19.20 -40.89 10.47
C ALA A 611 20.03 -41.12 11.74
N GLU A 612 21.28 -40.63 11.76
CA GLU A 612 22.17 -40.72 12.93
C GLU A 612 21.59 -40.02 14.17
N LEU A 613 21.07 -38.80 14.00
CA LEU A 613 20.44 -38.04 15.08
C LEU A 613 19.20 -38.76 15.61
N HIS A 614 18.39 -39.34 14.72
CA HIS A 614 17.18 -40.05 15.11
C HIS A 614 17.48 -41.36 15.87
N GLU A 615 18.40 -42.17 15.35
CA GLU A 615 18.79 -43.45 15.94
C GLU A 615 19.46 -43.30 17.31
N GLN A 616 20.29 -42.27 17.47
CA GLN A 616 21.10 -42.09 18.69
C GLN A 616 20.45 -41.11 19.69
N SER A 617 19.47 -40.33 19.25
CA SER A 617 18.70 -39.37 20.07
C SER A 617 19.55 -38.49 21.02
N PRO A 618 20.62 -37.84 20.52
CA PRO A 618 21.55 -37.05 21.34
C PRO A 618 20.95 -35.71 21.81
N TYR A 619 19.90 -35.24 21.16
CA TYR A 619 19.19 -33.99 21.43
C TYR A 619 17.68 -34.19 21.25
N PRO A 620 16.81 -33.49 22.00
CA PRO A 620 15.37 -33.58 21.83
C PRO A 620 14.95 -33.23 20.40
N HIS A 621 14.23 -34.13 19.73
CA HIS A 621 13.80 -33.92 18.36
C HIS A 621 12.48 -34.61 18.00
N LEU A 622 11.83 -34.13 16.94
CA LEU A 622 10.67 -34.70 16.27
C LEU A 622 10.97 -34.90 14.79
N LEU A 623 10.75 -36.13 14.30
CA LEU A 623 10.86 -36.49 12.89
C LEU A 623 9.46 -36.74 12.33
N LEU A 624 8.95 -35.82 11.50
CA LEU A 624 7.62 -35.90 10.92
C LEU A 624 7.67 -36.52 9.52
N ARG A 625 7.03 -37.68 9.34
CA ARG A 625 6.83 -38.28 8.01
C ARG A 625 5.60 -37.67 7.35
N VAL A 626 5.79 -36.99 6.23
CA VAL A 626 4.72 -36.19 5.60
C VAL A 626 4.28 -36.71 4.22
N ASP A 627 4.78 -37.87 3.80
CA ASP A 627 4.55 -38.47 2.47
C ASP A 627 3.10 -38.41 2.00
N ASP A 628 2.16 -38.87 2.83
CA ASP A 628 0.74 -39.02 2.45
C ASP A 628 -0.13 -37.81 2.81
N VAL A 629 0.42 -36.85 3.57
CA VAL A 629 -0.36 -35.74 4.14
C VAL A 629 0.04 -34.37 3.59
N LEU A 630 1.17 -34.27 2.88
CA LEU A 630 1.74 -32.99 2.41
C LEU A 630 0.76 -32.15 1.57
N ASP A 631 -0.06 -32.80 0.74
CA ASP A 631 -1.04 -32.15 -0.12
C ASP A 631 -2.44 -32.04 0.49
N SER A 632 -2.62 -32.48 1.74
CA SER A 632 -3.87 -32.38 2.49
C SER A 632 -3.66 -31.45 3.69
N PRO A 633 -3.95 -30.14 3.56
CA PRO A 633 -3.81 -29.18 4.66
C PRO A 633 -4.47 -29.63 5.97
N PRO A 634 -5.69 -30.23 5.97
CA PRO A 634 -6.30 -30.75 7.19
C PRO A 634 -5.51 -31.91 7.81
N ALA A 635 -4.99 -32.83 7.00
CA ALA A 635 -4.24 -33.98 7.50
C ALA A 635 -2.85 -33.57 8.00
N LEU A 636 -2.18 -32.63 7.32
CA LEU A 636 -0.91 -32.06 7.75
C LEU A 636 -1.06 -31.31 9.09
N ALA A 637 -2.10 -30.47 9.21
CA ALA A 637 -2.41 -29.78 10.46
C ALA A 637 -2.69 -30.76 11.61
N ALA A 638 -3.41 -31.86 11.33
CA ALA A 638 -3.64 -32.91 12.33
C ALA A 638 -2.34 -33.60 12.77
N LEU A 639 -1.46 -33.94 11.82
CA LEU A 639 -0.16 -34.57 12.11
C LEU A 639 0.73 -33.65 12.96
N VAL A 640 0.89 -32.39 12.55
CA VAL A 640 1.72 -31.40 13.26
C VAL A 640 1.14 -31.10 14.64
N GLY A 641 -0.18 -30.91 14.72
CA GLY A 641 -0.89 -30.68 15.98
C GLY A 641 -0.74 -31.85 16.96
N GLN A 642 -0.84 -33.09 16.48
CA GLN A 642 -0.61 -34.28 17.30
C GLN A 642 0.83 -34.36 17.80
N ALA A 643 1.81 -34.07 16.94
CA ALA A 643 3.23 -34.14 17.31
C ALA A 643 3.63 -33.08 18.34
N LEU A 644 3.03 -31.90 18.29
CA LEU A 644 3.30 -30.78 19.22
C LEU A 644 2.32 -30.70 20.40
N GLY A 645 1.27 -31.52 20.42
CA GLY A 645 0.23 -31.49 21.45
C GLY A 645 -0.67 -30.25 21.40
N ILE A 646 -0.89 -29.68 20.21
CA ILE A 646 -1.68 -28.46 19.99
C ILE A 646 -2.79 -28.68 18.96
N GLN A 647 -3.85 -27.87 19.00
CA GLN A 647 -4.88 -27.85 17.96
C GLN A 647 -4.58 -26.75 16.95
N LEU A 648 -4.53 -27.10 15.66
CA LEU A 648 -4.29 -26.16 14.57
C LEU A 648 -5.58 -25.95 13.76
N PRO A 649 -5.89 -24.72 13.33
CA PRO A 649 -7.03 -24.45 12.46
C PRO A 649 -6.83 -25.04 11.06
N LEU A 650 -7.92 -25.13 10.29
CA LEU A 650 -7.89 -25.58 8.90
C LEU A 650 -7.07 -24.61 8.03
N PRO A 651 -5.94 -25.04 7.44
CA PRO A 651 -5.12 -24.16 6.62
C PRO A 651 -5.76 -23.91 5.25
N ALA A 652 -5.31 -22.85 4.58
CA ALA A 652 -5.70 -22.55 3.20
C ALA A 652 -5.27 -23.68 2.24
N PRO A 653 -5.98 -23.89 1.11
CA PRO A 653 -5.52 -24.79 0.07
C PRO A 653 -4.19 -24.30 -0.51
N VAL A 654 -3.29 -25.24 -0.76
CA VAL A 654 -1.93 -24.99 -1.26
C VAL A 654 -1.72 -25.69 -2.60
N PRO A 655 -0.79 -25.21 -3.46
CA PRO A 655 -0.46 -25.89 -4.71
C PRO A 655 -0.02 -27.33 -4.44
N ARG A 656 -0.50 -28.27 -5.24
CA ARG A 656 -0.16 -29.70 -5.10
C ARG A 656 1.32 -29.93 -5.44
N ARG A 657 1.96 -30.77 -4.62
CA ARG A 657 3.29 -31.33 -4.85
C ARG A 657 3.18 -32.60 -5.69
N LEU A 658 4.34 -33.20 -6.00
CA LEU A 658 4.36 -34.52 -6.62
C LEU A 658 3.89 -35.57 -5.59
N PRO A 659 2.97 -36.48 -5.98
CA PRO A 659 2.40 -37.45 -5.04
C PRO A 659 3.44 -38.45 -4.53
N PRO A 660 3.22 -39.08 -3.36
CA PRO A 660 4.13 -40.09 -2.83
C PRO A 660 4.32 -41.25 -3.81
N GLY A 661 5.57 -41.70 -3.95
CA GLY A 661 5.99 -42.76 -4.85
C GLY A 661 6.13 -42.31 -6.32
N ARG A 662 5.99 -41.02 -6.63
CA ARG A 662 6.10 -40.52 -8.01
C ARG A 662 7.49 -40.75 -8.60
N TRP A 663 8.53 -40.83 -7.77
CA TRP A 663 9.90 -41.20 -8.17
C TRP A 663 9.98 -42.45 -9.04
N ARG A 664 9.06 -43.42 -8.89
CA ARG A 664 9.03 -44.65 -9.70
C ARG A 664 8.85 -44.39 -11.19
N ALA A 665 8.10 -43.34 -11.55
CA ALA A 665 7.95 -42.93 -12.96
C ALA A 665 9.26 -42.39 -13.56
N TYR A 666 10.22 -42.01 -12.72
CA TYR A 666 11.52 -41.48 -13.11
C TYR A 666 12.66 -42.49 -12.91
N ALA A 667 12.37 -43.73 -12.51
CA ALA A 667 13.37 -44.71 -12.11
C ALA A 667 14.42 -45.00 -13.21
N GLU A 668 14.02 -44.96 -14.48
CA GLU A 668 14.92 -45.14 -15.61
C GLU A 668 15.85 -43.92 -15.81
N VAL A 669 15.28 -42.72 -15.85
CA VAL A 669 16.02 -41.48 -16.16
C VAL A 669 16.84 -40.94 -14.98
N LEU A 670 16.51 -41.34 -13.76
CA LEU A 670 17.22 -40.99 -12.52
C LEU A 670 17.81 -42.21 -11.81
N ALA A 671 18.10 -43.29 -12.54
CA ALA A 671 18.62 -44.55 -11.98
C ALA A 671 19.86 -44.35 -11.09
N VAL A 672 20.85 -43.57 -11.57
CA VAL A 672 22.10 -43.31 -10.82
C VAL A 672 21.85 -42.47 -9.56
N PRO A 673 21.17 -41.30 -9.63
CA PRO A 673 20.76 -40.55 -8.44
C PRO A 673 19.97 -41.37 -7.42
N PHE A 674 18.99 -42.18 -7.85
CA PHE A 674 18.19 -42.98 -6.93
C PHE A 674 18.97 -44.12 -6.29
N ALA A 675 19.91 -44.74 -7.02
CA ALA A 675 20.80 -45.74 -6.44
C ALA A 675 21.70 -45.15 -5.32
N ARG A 676 22.09 -43.87 -5.42
CA ARG A 676 22.84 -43.16 -4.37
C ARG A 676 22.01 -42.90 -3.11
N LEU A 677 20.70 -42.69 -3.27
CA LEU A 677 19.78 -42.43 -2.16
C LEU A 677 19.22 -43.70 -1.52
N ALA A 678 19.28 -44.85 -2.21
CA ALA A 678 18.70 -46.10 -1.71
C ALA A 678 19.22 -46.54 -0.33
N PRO A 679 20.52 -46.46 0.00
CA PRO A 679 21.02 -46.87 1.32
C PRO A 679 20.41 -46.07 2.47
N VAL A 680 20.43 -44.73 2.36
CA VAL A 680 19.87 -43.85 3.39
C VAL A 680 18.34 -43.95 3.44
N ALA A 681 17.68 -44.18 2.31
CA ALA A 681 16.24 -44.43 2.25
C ALA A 681 15.88 -45.70 3.04
N ALA A 682 16.62 -46.79 2.86
CA ALA A 682 16.44 -48.03 3.62
C ALA A 682 16.68 -47.83 5.12
N ARG A 683 17.74 -47.11 5.48
CA ARG A 683 18.05 -46.73 6.88
C ARG A 683 16.90 -45.92 7.51
N LEU A 684 16.30 -45.03 6.74
CA LEU A 684 15.13 -44.24 7.13
C LEU A 684 13.78 -44.98 6.93
N GLY A 685 13.78 -46.28 6.71
CA GLY A 685 12.58 -47.12 6.68
C GLY A 685 11.74 -47.06 5.39
N TYR A 686 12.30 -46.57 4.28
CA TYR A 686 11.68 -46.62 2.96
C TYR A 686 12.14 -47.88 2.19
N PRO A 687 11.26 -48.52 1.40
CA PRO A 687 11.59 -49.77 0.72
C PRO A 687 12.62 -49.58 -0.40
N GLU A 688 13.50 -50.57 -0.59
CA GLU A 688 14.53 -50.58 -1.65
C GLU A 688 13.94 -50.63 -3.08
N ALA A 689 12.68 -51.08 -3.22
CA ALA A 689 11.87 -51.03 -4.45
C ALA A 689 10.38 -50.77 -4.13
#